data_AF-A0A9P9KIV4-F1
#
_entry.id   AF-A0A9P9KIV4-F1
#
_cell.length_a   1.000
_cell.length_b   1.000
_cell.length_c   1.000
_cell.angle_alpha   90.00
_cell.angle_beta   90.00
_cell.angle_gamma   90.00
#
_symmetry.space_group_name_H-M   'P 1'
#
loop_
_entity.id
_entity.type
_entity.pdbx_description
1 polymer ?
#
loop_
_entity_poly.entity_id
_entity_poly.type
_entity_poly.pdbx_seq_one_letter_code
_entity_poly.pdbx_strand_id
1 'polypeptide(L)'
;MPGLYTFTPGAQGPGSASDIEILESDLKQMKRLADSMQRYCPLGSDDALKAGYDPSDPTRVDKLTKRVGSLAKQAREIEKGVDLARTAFEQLQASREEVDRQLPDDEAERRQASVKVVRLLVNSPTNFHTLLRALGVEVTEEIKEALDNALRRGFSDSQADQWLYGSQEDQRRLRTTVQDLQDQLQRLEEDLTIKRDTVDRLYSERDEARKTARDQRDARKTAERETHRVRQGRDRLREEALAAERATRADKLSIDQLKQEKDRLAQQIQQLAQERSDAIARANEAYAELQSHKDELSALRKELSAFKYRQPMVEEADATIKALRDQAAKDREEGAASKQLAQIAEGHNKKLVTENLVLSGQNEKLQRDLAQALQNVTSLEGDRDVLSQQNGALQQELSTARELAAEFRGDKAALEQEISKLRESSVSEQRKTLEDLERAEARAGQAQRSCNRLREEVDGQRQTLRDQVSEIMALRNTSQEREEQLSRQSEAQVQQAATLLRHFSIGTESDIWQGLAQRTLHDVTWLSTQATWHPWRIVPSWSTNKALEVQVDDRSVHAAALDVLAILRSRSAGVKNLLSRLQVLQNGLIDSPAVVSSLAEMLLAAFVEAVQDARLHLMHRLVMWQVALEMFPVAQVQETLGRALDMVDGRVARLAGVIRGWDSGDFTEFSSRICVAYPEMALLGFNRNPPGVMAFSRTRRELWWIDNDQVHQDVTEMKLMPISGDAIHLPLDNEERLKWALTHG
;
A
#
# COMPACT_ATOMS: atom_id res chain seq x y z
N MET A 1 56.47 30.68 2.28
CA MET A 1 56.18 30.96 3.70
C MET A 1 55.16 32.08 3.76
N PRO A 2 54.08 32.01 4.58
CA PRO A 2 53.47 30.89 5.30
C PRO A 2 51.94 30.80 5.01
N GLY A 3 51.16 29.80 5.42
CA GLY A 3 51.44 28.65 6.27
C GLY A 3 50.36 27.58 6.08
N LEU A 4 50.80 26.32 6.13
CA LEU A 4 49.95 25.15 6.24
C LEU A 4 49.21 25.17 7.58
N TYR A 5 47.91 24.89 7.57
CA TYR A 5 47.19 24.30 8.69
C TYR A 5 46.63 22.95 8.27
N THR A 6 47.28 21.91 8.78
CA THR A 6 46.80 20.53 8.83
C THR A 6 45.58 20.47 9.75
N PHE A 7 44.43 20.06 9.23
CA PHE A 7 43.27 19.67 10.03
C PHE A 7 43.27 18.15 10.14
N THR A 8 43.49 17.65 11.35
CA THR A 8 43.37 16.25 11.74
C THR A 8 41.90 15.82 11.74
N PRO A 9 41.55 14.61 11.27
CA PRO A 9 40.19 14.10 11.35
C PRO A 9 39.95 13.56 12.76
N GLY A 10 39.30 14.37 13.61
CA GLY A 10 38.64 13.87 14.80
C GLY A 10 37.38 13.11 14.37
N ALA A 11 37.34 11.81 14.65
CA ALA A 11 36.18 10.97 14.46
C ALA A 11 35.00 11.51 15.31
N GLN A 12 34.09 12.23 14.67
CA GLN A 12 32.77 12.52 15.22
C GLN A 12 31.86 11.36 14.89
N GLY A 13 31.38 10.65 15.92
CA GLY A 13 30.38 9.61 15.80
C GLY A 13 29.06 10.16 15.22
N PRO A 14 28.27 9.33 14.52
CA PRO A 14 27.05 9.75 13.84
C PRO A 14 25.91 9.95 14.85
N GLY A 15 25.48 11.19 14.95
CA GLY A 15 24.39 11.67 15.81
C GLY A 15 24.39 13.19 15.76
N SER A 16 24.51 13.74 14.55
CA SER A 16 24.90 15.13 14.37
C SER A 16 23.70 16.05 14.61
N ALA A 17 23.92 17.11 15.39
CA ALA A 17 23.02 18.25 15.56
C ALA A 17 22.44 18.78 14.23
N SER A 18 23.11 18.50 13.10
CA SER A 18 22.65 18.72 11.73
C SER A 18 21.28 18.08 11.42
N ASP A 19 21.02 16.83 11.86
CA ASP A 19 19.76 16.15 11.53
C ASP A 19 18.57 16.73 12.30
N ILE A 20 18.84 17.24 13.50
CA ILE A 20 17.86 17.94 14.34
C ILE A 20 17.63 19.37 13.83
N GLU A 21 18.67 20.08 13.37
CA GLU A 21 18.53 21.38 12.70
C GLU A 21 17.75 21.27 11.38
N ILE A 22 17.93 20.19 10.62
CA ILE A 22 17.15 19.88 9.42
C ILE A 22 15.68 19.62 9.79
N LEU A 23 15.43 18.81 10.82
CA LEU A 23 14.08 18.56 11.33
C LEU A 23 13.41 19.84 11.88
N GLU A 24 14.15 20.72 12.55
CA GLU A 24 13.64 22.01 13.02
C GLU A 24 13.35 22.99 11.87
N SER A 25 14.20 23.00 10.84
CA SER A 25 13.99 23.76 9.61
C SER A 25 12.73 23.29 8.89
N ASP A 26 12.56 21.97 8.75
CA ASP A 26 11.41 21.36 8.10
C ASP A 26 10.12 21.59 8.91
N LEU A 27 10.19 21.53 10.24
CA LEU A 27 9.09 21.88 11.14
C LEU A 27 8.70 23.36 11.06
N LYS A 28 9.68 24.26 10.99
CA LYS A 28 9.45 25.70 10.79
C LYS A 28 8.84 25.97 9.40
N GLN A 29 9.28 25.25 8.36
CA GLN A 29 8.69 25.34 7.03
C GLN A 29 7.26 24.80 7.00
N MET A 30 6.99 23.63 7.59
CA MET A 30 5.65 23.07 7.68
C MET A 30 4.70 23.96 8.47
N LYS A 31 5.17 24.58 9.57
CA LYS A 31 4.36 25.53 10.34
C LYS A 31 4.05 26.80 9.55
N ARG A 32 5.02 27.33 8.80
CA ARG A 32 4.80 28.47 7.89
C ARG A 32 3.86 28.12 6.73
N LEU A 33 3.90 26.89 6.23
CA LEU A 33 2.99 26.37 5.20
C LEU A 33 1.57 26.18 5.73
N ALA A 34 1.43 25.66 6.94
CA ALA A 34 0.14 25.55 7.63
C ALA A 34 -0.45 26.95 7.91
N ASP A 35 0.36 27.89 8.41
CA ASP A 35 -0.05 29.27 8.66
C ASP A 35 -0.38 30.03 7.35
N SER A 36 0.31 29.74 6.24
CA SER A 36 0.02 30.35 4.94
C SER A 36 -1.25 29.78 4.30
N MET A 37 -1.47 28.46 4.41
CA MET A 37 -2.72 27.82 4.00
C MET A 37 -3.91 28.33 4.81
N GLN A 38 -3.71 28.64 6.09
CA GLN A 38 -4.76 29.17 6.96
C GLN A 38 -5.08 30.66 6.72
N ARG A 39 -4.13 31.44 6.16
CA ARG A 39 -4.30 32.89 5.92
C ARG A 39 -4.65 33.27 4.48
N TYR A 40 -4.28 32.45 3.49
CA TYR A 40 -4.38 32.83 2.06
C TYR A 40 -5.25 31.91 1.20
N CYS A 41 -5.76 30.79 1.72
CA CYS A 41 -6.66 29.92 0.97
C CYS A 41 -8.11 30.08 1.47
N PRO A 42 -9.04 30.62 0.65
CA PRO A 42 -10.44 30.65 1.02
C PRO A 42 -10.96 29.22 1.22
N LEU A 43 -11.75 29.02 2.27
CA LEU A 43 -12.40 27.76 2.61
C LEU A 43 -13.15 27.20 1.38
N GLY A 44 -12.66 26.07 0.83
CA GLY A 44 -13.25 25.40 -0.33
C GLY A 44 -12.37 25.33 -1.59
N SER A 45 -11.12 25.79 -1.57
CA SER A 45 -10.19 25.58 -2.69
C SER A 45 -9.70 24.12 -2.78
N ASP A 46 -9.78 23.57 -4.00
CA ASP A 46 -9.54 22.17 -4.40
C ASP A 46 -8.14 21.63 -4.04
N ASP A 47 -7.18 22.52 -3.78
CA ASP A 47 -5.81 22.15 -3.40
C ASP A 47 -5.68 21.75 -1.91
N ALA A 48 -6.53 22.28 -1.02
CA ALA A 48 -6.54 21.89 0.39
C ALA A 48 -7.13 20.47 0.59
N LEU A 49 -8.16 20.11 -0.18
CA LEU A 49 -8.75 18.77 -0.19
C LEU A 49 -7.80 17.72 -0.79
N LYS A 50 -7.04 18.07 -1.83
CA LYS A 50 -6.02 17.17 -2.42
C LYS A 50 -4.83 16.90 -1.50
N ALA A 51 -4.54 17.81 -0.57
CA ALA A 51 -3.54 17.62 0.48
C ALA A 51 -4.09 16.89 1.72
N GLY A 52 -5.38 16.50 1.71
CA GLY A 52 -6.01 15.74 2.80
C GLY A 52 -6.64 16.59 3.92
N TYR A 53 -6.85 17.89 3.68
CA TYR A 53 -7.54 18.78 4.63
C TYR A 53 -9.05 18.63 4.47
N ASP A 54 -9.73 18.06 5.47
CA ASP A 54 -11.18 17.99 5.55
C ASP A 54 -11.72 19.18 6.36
N PRO A 55 -12.46 20.13 5.74
CA PRO A 55 -13.00 21.30 6.43
C PRO A 55 -14.05 20.95 7.50
N SER A 56 -14.52 19.71 7.54
CA SER A 56 -15.49 19.21 8.51
C SER A 56 -14.85 18.77 9.84
N ASP A 57 -13.52 18.59 9.88
CA ASP A 57 -12.79 18.14 11.08
C ASP A 57 -11.53 18.98 11.36
N PRO A 58 -11.68 20.27 11.72
CA PRO A 58 -10.56 21.13 12.14
C PRO A 58 -9.81 20.59 13.37
N THR A 59 -10.41 19.64 14.11
CA THR A 59 -9.80 19.08 15.32
C THR A 59 -8.64 18.15 15.01
N ARG A 60 -8.57 17.56 13.81
CA ARG A 60 -7.51 16.60 13.45
C ARG A 60 -6.17 17.27 13.20
N VAL A 61 -6.17 18.44 12.54
CA VAL A 61 -4.96 19.24 12.35
C VAL A 61 -4.52 19.87 13.67
N ASP A 62 -5.46 20.32 14.49
CA ASP A 62 -5.14 20.87 15.81
C ASP A 62 -4.58 19.79 16.77
N LYS A 63 -5.09 18.55 16.69
CA LYS A 63 -4.54 17.37 17.38
C LYS A 63 -3.14 17.00 16.87
N LEU A 64 -2.90 17.04 15.55
CA LEU A 64 -1.57 16.78 14.98
C LEU A 64 -0.57 17.86 15.40
N THR A 65 -0.95 19.13 15.38
CA THR A 65 -0.10 20.24 15.84
C THR A 65 0.22 20.13 17.33
N LYS A 66 -0.76 19.76 18.17
CA LYS A 66 -0.55 19.49 19.60
C LYS A 66 0.38 18.30 19.84
N ARG A 67 0.22 17.23 19.07
CA ARG A 67 1.03 16.00 19.17
C ARG A 67 2.47 16.21 18.66
N VAL A 68 2.64 17.02 17.61
CA VAL A 68 3.97 17.48 17.16
C VAL A 68 4.60 18.41 18.20
N GLY A 69 3.81 19.29 18.82
CA GLY A 69 4.27 20.14 19.92
C GLY A 69 4.70 19.36 21.17
N SER A 70 4.01 18.25 21.50
CA SER A 70 4.41 17.37 22.60
C SER A 70 5.66 16.56 22.27
N LEU A 71 5.78 16.07 21.03
CA LEU A 71 6.99 15.37 20.57
C LEU A 71 8.21 16.30 20.55
N ALA A 72 8.05 17.56 20.13
CA ALA A 72 9.11 18.55 20.20
C ALA A 72 9.53 18.89 21.65
N LYS A 73 8.59 18.86 22.61
CA LYS A 73 8.93 19.00 24.04
C LYS A 73 9.69 17.79 24.58
N GLN A 74 9.25 16.58 24.25
CA GLN A 74 9.95 15.34 24.63
C GLN A 74 11.36 15.28 24.04
N ALA A 75 11.54 15.70 22.78
CA ALA A 75 12.85 15.78 22.15
C ALA A 75 13.80 16.73 22.92
N ARG A 76 13.32 17.90 23.36
CA ARG A 76 14.11 18.83 24.19
C ARG A 76 14.41 18.30 25.59
N GLU A 77 13.51 17.52 26.17
CA GLU A 77 13.75 16.87 27.47
C GLU A 77 14.81 15.77 27.36
N ILE A 78 14.80 15.02 26.25
CA ILE A 78 15.84 14.04 25.93
C ILE A 78 17.18 14.74 25.68
N GLU A 79 17.21 15.84 24.92
CA GLU A 79 18.42 16.66 24.69
C GLU A 79 19.01 17.16 26.01
N LYS A 80 18.18 17.71 26.91
CA LYS A 80 18.61 18.09 28.26
C LYS A 80 19.14 16.92 29.07
N GLY A 81 18.53 15.74 28.95
CA GLY A 81 18.98 14.52 29.62
C GLY A 81 20.33 14.02 29.10
N VAL A 82 20.55 14.10 27.79
CA VAL A 82 21.83 13.76 27.13
C VAL A 82 22.91 14.77 27.51
N ASP A 83 22.60 16.06 27.56
CA ASP A 83 23.54 17.10 28.01
C ASP A 83 23.88 16.95 29.50
N LEU A 84 22.91 16.58 30.34
CA LEU A 84 23.13 16.24 31.76
C LEU A 84 24.00 14.99 31.92
N ALA A 85 23.75 13.94 31.14
CA ALA A 85 24.55 12.73 31.17
C ALA A 85 25.97 12.98 30.66
N ARG A 86 26.12 13.81 29.62
CA ARG A 86 27.42 14.21 29.07
C ARG A 86 28.20 15.08 30.05
N THR A 87 27.58 16.06 30.68
CA THR A 87 28.23 16.88 31.71
C THR A 87 28.56 16.06 32.96
N ALA A 88 27.72 15.10 33.37
CA ALA A 88 28.05 14.17 34.44
C ALA A 88 29.23 13.24 34.08
N PHE A 89 29.30 12.80 32.81
CA PHE A 89 30.41 11.99 32.31
C PHE A 89 31.71 12.78 32.18
N GLU A 90 31.65 14.02 31.70
CA GLU A 90 32.78 14.94 31.64
C GLU A 90 33.25 15.33 33.05
N GLN A 91 32.34 15.48 34.03
CA GLN A 91 32.68 15.67 35.45
C GLN A 91 33.30 14.41 36.07
N LEU A 92 32.82 13.21 35.71
CA LEU A 92 33.43 11.95 36.13
C LEU A 92 34.82 11.76 35.53
N GLN A 93 35.01 12.06 34.24
CA GLN A 93 36.32 12.04 33.60
C GLN A 93 37.27 13.08 34.18
N ALA A 94 36.80 14.32 34.41
CA ALA A 94 37.59 15.35 35.06
C ALA A 94 37.96 14.94 36.49
N SER A 95 37.03 14.37 37.27
CA SER A 95 37.31 13.86 38.62
C SER A 95 38.30 12.69 38.61
N ARG A 96 38.26 11.85 37.57
CA ARG A 96 39.18 10.73 37.38
C ARG A 96 40.58 11.22 36.97
N GLU A 97 40.67 12.20 36.08
CA GLU A 97 41.92 12.85 35.71
C GLU A 97 42.54 13.68 36.84
N GLU A 98 41.73 14.29 37.70
CA GLU A 98 42.18 15.03 38.90
C GLU A 98 42.71 14.06 39.97
N VAL A 99 42.05 12.90 40.14
CA VAL A 99 42.50 11.82 41.02
C VAL A 99 43.76 11.12 40.46
N ASP A 100 43.85 10.94 39.15
CA ASP A 100 45.01 10.34 38.48
C ASP A 100 46.22 11.30 38.41
N ARG A 101 46.03 12.62 38.38
CA ARG A 101 47.12 13.62 38.44
C ARG A 101 47.70 13.85 39.84
N GLN A 102 46.96 13.54 40.91
CA GLN A 102 47.42 13.76 42.29
C GLN A 102 48.14 12.56 42.92
N LEU A 103 48.19 11.41 42.25
CA LEU A 103 48.87 10.20 42.75
C LEU A 103 49.93 9.73 41.74
N PRO A 104 51.18 10.22 41.85
CA PRO A 104 52.30 9.51 41.26
C PRO A 104 52.56 8.31 42.16
N ASP A 105 52.04 7.13 41.82
CA ASP A 105 52.58 5.88 42.35
C ASP A 105 52.03 4.71 41.54
N ASP A 106 52.95 4.06 40.81
CA ASP A 106 52.76 2.82 40.08
C ASP A 106 51.94 1.85 40.94
N GLU A 107 50.79 1.39 40.43
CA GLU A 107 49.94 0.44 41.15
C GLU A 107 50.72 -0.84 41.52
N ALA A 108 51.72 -1.17 40.71
CA ALA A 108 52.71 -2.21 40.95
C ALA A 108 53.60 -1.93 42.19
N GLU A 109 54.09 -0.69 42.35
CA GLU A 109 54.90 -0.28 43.50
C GLU A 109 54.06 -0.20 44.77
N ARG A 110 52.81 0.27 44.70
CA ARG A 110 51.87 0.24 45.83
C ARG A 110 51.52 -1.18 46.27
N ARG A 111 51.29 -2.10 45.33
CA ARG A 111 51.13 -3.53 45.64
C ARG A 111 52.41 -4.09 46.26
N GLN A 112 53.59 -3.78 45.72
CA GLN A 112 54.87 -4.25 46.25
C GLN A 112 55.21 -3.67 47.63
N ALA A 113 54.84 -2.42 47.91
CA ALA A 113 54.99 -1.78 49.21
C ALA A 113 54.02 -2.37 50.24
N SER A 114 52.75 -2.57 49.87
CA SER A 114 51.74 -3.23 50.71
C SER A 114 52.17 -4.65 51.07
N VAL A 115 52.81 -5.36 50.14
CA VAL A 115 53.40 -6.69 50.36
C VAL A 115 54.55 -6.67 51.35
N LYS A 116 55.46 -5.69 51.21
CA LYS A 116 56.57 -5.55 52.15
C LYS A 116 56.05 -5.26 53.56
N VAL A 117 54.98 -4.47 53.69
CA VAL A 117 54.31 -4.18 54.97
C VAL A 117 53.65 -5.44 55.53
N VAL A 118 52.89 -6.19 54.73
CA VAL A 118 52.28 -7.46 55.17
C VAL A 118 53.34 -8.48 55.59
N ARG A 119 54.43 -8.63 54.83
CA ARG A 119 55.56 -9.51 55.20
C ARG A 119 56.26 -9.05 56.49
N LEU A 120 56.45 -7.75 56.69
CA LEU A 120 57.01 -7.19 57.92
C LEU A 120 56.13 -7.41 59.16
N LEU A 121 54.81 -7.41 58.95
CA LEU A 121 53.80 -7.62 59.99
C LEU A 121 53.63 -9.10 60.33
N VAL A 122 53.72 -10.00 59.35
CA VAL A 122 53.54 -11.44 59.52
C VAL A 122 54.80 -12.13 60.07
N ASN A 123 55.99 -11.64 59.73
CA ASN A 123 57.26 -12.29 60.11
C ASN A 123 57.71 -12.03 61.55
N SER A 124 57.05 -11.13 62.29
CA SER A 124 57.37 -10.84 63.68
C SER A 124 56.10 -10.49 64.44
N PRO A 125 55.62 -11.37 65.34
CA PRO A 125 54.44 -11.09 66.16
C PRO A 125 54.58 -9.79 66.96
N THR A 126 55.80 -9.47 67.36
CA THR A 126 56.17 -8.23 68.06
C THR A 126 55.83 -6.97 67.26
N ASN A 127 55.96 -7.00 65.93
CA ASN A 127 55.63 -5.86 65.06
C ASN A 127 54.10 -5.67 64.96
N PHE A 128 53.36 -6.78 64.88
CA PHE A 128 51.90 -6.76 64.85
C PHE A 128 51.31 -6.24 66.17
N HIS A 129 51.90 -6.63 67.31
CA HIS A 129 51.52 -6.09 68.62
C HIS A 129 51.82 -4.59 68.75
N THR A 130 52.94 -4.14 68.20
CA THR A 130 53.32 -2.72 68.21
C THR A 130 52.35 -1.88 67.37
N LEU A 131 51.90 -2.41 66.23
CA LEU A 131 50.88 -1.78 65.39
C LEU A 131 49.52 -1.69 66.11
N LEU A 132 49.04 -2.79 66.69
CA LEU A 132 47.76 -2.82 67.42
C LEU A 132 47.76 -1.84 68.61
N ARG A 133 48.88 -1.77 69.34
CA ARG A 133 49.05 -0.80 70.42
C ARG A 133 49.12 0.64 69.91
N ALA A 134 49.76 0.88 68.77
CA ALA A 134 49.77 2.20 68.12
C ALA A 134 48.39 2.64 67.61
N LEU A 135 47.53 1.68 67.25
CA LEU A 135 46.13 1.89 66.87
C LEU A 135 45.18 2.02 68.07
N GLY A 136 45.71 2.04 69.30
CA GLY A 136 44.93 2.22 70.53
C GLY A 136 44.19 0.97 71.01
N VAL A 137 44.49 -0.20 70.44
CA VAL A 137 43.91 -1.48 70.88
C VAL A 137 44.71 -2.02 72.07
N GLU A 138 44.07 -2.20 73.22
CA GLU A 138 44.68 -2.85 74.38
C GLU A 138 44.91 -4.34 74.09
N VAL A 139 46.17 -4.71 73.89
CA VAL A 139 46.57 -6.10 73.65
C VAL A 139 46.70 -6.80 74.99
N THR A 140 45.69 -7.61 75.38
CA THR A 140 45.77 -8.49 76.56
C THR A 140 46.68 -9.69 76.27
N GLU A 141 47.22 -10.35 77.30
CA GLU A 141 48.12 -11.50 77.13
C GLU A 141 47.44 -12.68 76.42
N GLU A 142 46.10 -12.82 76.53
CA GLU A 142 45.32 -13.82 75.80
C GLU A 142 45.27 -13.54 74.29
N ILE A 143 45.08 -12.27 73.88
CA ILE A 143 45.12 -11.85 72.47
C ILE A 143 46.53 -12.04 71.91
N LYS A 144 47.53 -11.77 72.74
CA LYS A 144 48.94 -11.95 72.38
C LYS A 144 49.27 -13.40 72.10
N GLU A 145 48.84 -14.31 72.98
CA GLU A 145 49.08 -15.75 72.84
C GLU A 145 48.24 -16.39 71.71
N ALA A 146 47.01 -15.90 71.47
CA ALA A 146 46.20 -16.30 70.33
C ALA A 146 46.79 -15.86 68.99
N LEU A 147 47.32 -14.63 68.92
CA LEU A 147 47.96 -14.09 67.73
C LEU A 147 49.30 -14.78 67.46
N ASP A 148 50.12 -15.01 68.49
CA ASP A 148 51.37 -15.79 68.39
C ASP A 148 51.10 -17.21 67.88
N ASN A 149 50.03 -17.85 68.34
CA ASN A 149 49.63 -19.17 67.86
C ASN A 149 49.09 -19.14 66.42
N ALA A 150 48.35 -18.11 66.03
CA ALA A 150 47.82 -17.95 64.66
C ALA A 150 48.94 -17.67 63.65
N LEU A 151 49.90 -16.80 64.00
CA LEU A 151 51.06 -16.47 63.17
C LEU A 151 52.02 -17.67 63.04
N ARG A 152 52.20 -18.47 64.11
CA ARG A 152 53.01 -19.71 64.06
C ARG A 152 52.36 -20.85 63.28
N ARG A 153 51.03 -20.89 63.17
CA ARG A 153 50.29 -22.00 62.53
C ARG A 153 49.82 -21.71 61.09
N GLY A 154 49.76 -20.45 60.67
CA GLY A 154 48.88 -20.07 59.55
C GLY A 154 49.46 -19.30 58.37
N PHE A 155 50.71 -18.84 58.38
CA PHE A 155 51.22 -18.01 57.28
C PHE A 155 52.65 -18.38 56.90
N SER A 156 52.82 -19.25 55.89
CA SER A 156 54.11 -19.44 55.22
C SER A 156 54.27 -18.43 54.08
N ASP A 157 55.52 -18.04 53.76
CA ASP A 157 55.84 -17.14 52.65
C ASP A 157 55.21 -17.58 51.31
N SER A 158 55.03 -18.89 51.11
CA SER A 158 54.38 -19.46 49.92
C SER A 158 52.88 -19.16 49.80
N GLN A 159 52.16 -19.02 50.91
CA GLN A 159 50.73 -18.65 50.88
C GLN A 159 50.54 -17.16 50.61
N ALA A 160 51.45 -16.32 51.10
CA ALA A 160 51.50 -14.91 50.75
C ALA A 160 51.78 -14.71 49.25
N ASP A 161 52.68 -15.51 48.66
CA ASP A 161 52.98 -15.47 47.23
C ASP A 161 51.80 -15.97 46.34
N GLN A 162 51.04 -16.96 46.81
CA GLN A 162 49.87 -17.49 46.10
C GLN A 162 48.71 -16.48 46.06
N TRP A 163 48.54 -15.69 47.12
CA TRP A 163 47.59 -14.56 47.16
C TRP A 163 48.05 -13.40 46.27
N LEU A 164 49.35 -13.28 46.02
CA LEU A 164 49.93 -12.14 45.33
C LEU A 164 49.87 -12.18 43.82
N TYR A 165 49.99 -13.36 43.25
CA TYR A 165 50.06 -13.52 41.79
C TYR A 165 48.84 -14.25 41.20
N GLY A 166 47.94 -14.77 42.04
CA GLY A 166 46.89 -15.70 41.63
C GLY A 166 47.49 -17.02 41.12
N SER A 167 46.67 -18.06 40.93
CA SER A 167 47.17 -19.24 40.23
C SER A 167 47.53 -18.85 38.79
N GLN A 168 48.64 -19.36 38.25
CA GLN A 168 48.99 -19.14 36.82
C GLN A 168 47.87 -19.56 35.87
N GLU A 169 46.99 -20.46 36.31
CA GLU A 169 45.82 -20.92 35.59
C GLU A 169 44.73 -19.85 35.48
N ASP A 170 44.48 -19.08 36.53
CA ASP A 170 43.48 -18.00 36.53
C ASP A 170 43.94 -16.83 35.64
N GLN A 171 45.24 -16.49 35.65
CA GLN A 171 45.79 -15.51 34.73
C GLN A 171 45.72 -15.95 33.26
N ARG A 172 45.93 -17.25 32.98
CA ARG A 172 45.75 -17.80 31.62
C ARG A 172 44.28 -17.76 31.20
N ARG A 173 43.36 -18.13 32.08
CA ARG A 173 41.91 -18.08 31.83
C ARG A 173 41.43 -16.66 31.54
N LEU A 174 41.86 -15.69 32.33
CA LEU A 174 41.55 -14.27 32.11
C LEU A 174 42.09 -13.75 30.78
N ARG A 175 43.32 -14.15 30.39
CA ARG A 175 43.88 -13.78 29.09
C ARG A 175 43.09 -14.40 27.93
N THR A 176 42.69 -15.66 28.03
CA THR A 176 41.85 -16.29 27.00
C THR A 176 40.48 -15.64 26.89
N THR A 177 39.83 -15.29 28.02
CA THR A 177 38.53 -14.61 27.97
C THR A 177 38.62 -13.19 27.41
N VAL A 178 39.71 -12.46 27.70
CA VAL A 178 39.93 -11.13 27.11
C VAL A 178 40.16 -11.25 25.61
N GLN A 179 40.90 -12.27 25.17
CA GLN A 179 41.12 -12.53 23.74
C GLN A 179 39.81 -12.91 23.03
N ASP A 180 38.99 -13.80 23.61
CA ASP A 180 37.69 -14.18 23.04
C ASP A 180 36.73 -13.00 22.94
N LEU A 181 36.73 -12.09 23.93
CA LEU A 181 35.92 -10.88 23.89
C LEU A 181 36.43 -9.87 22.84
N GLN A 182 37.74 -9.78 22.62
CA GLN A 182 38.32 -8.97 21.55
C GLN A 182 37.95 -9.52 20.17
N ASP A 183 38.02 -10.84 19.98
CA ASP A 183 37.63 -11.49 18.73
C ASP A 183 36.11 -11.31 18.45
N GLN A 184 35.27 -11.33 19.50
CA GLN A 184 33.84 -11.04 19.37
C GLN A 184 33.56 -9.58 19.00
N LEU A 185 34.27 -8.62 19.61
CA LEU A 185 34.16 -7.21 19.27
C LEU A 185 34.56 -6.96 17.82
N GLN A 186 35.67 -7.55 17.36
CA GLN A 186 36.14 -7.40 15.99
C GLN A 186 35.12 -7.94 14.97
N ARG A 187 34.51 -9.11 15.25
CA ARG A 187 33.43 -9.65 14.39
C ARG A 187 32.20 -8.75 14.36
N LEU A 188 31.82 -8.14 15.48
CA LEU A 188 30.69 -7.21 15.54
C LEU A 188 30.98 -5.90 14.79
N GLU A 189 32.22 -5.42 14.84
CA GLU A 189 32.66 -4.26 14.04
C GLU A 189 32.61 -4.57 12.54
N GLU A 190 33.10 -5.75 12.12
CA GLU A 190 33.00 -6.21 10.73
C GLU A 190 31.53 -6.29 10.28
N ASP A 191 30.64 -6.89 11.07
CA ASP A 191 29.22 -6.99 10.77
C ASP A 191 28.54 -5.61 10.69
N LEU A 192 28.92 -4.67 11.56
CA LEU A 192 28.45 -3.28 11.51
C LEU A 192 28.89 -2.57 10.24
N THR A 193 30.13 -2.79 9.78
CA THR A 193 30.60 -2.19 8.51
C THR A 193 29.84 -2.75 7.31
N ILE A 194 29.60 -4.06 7.26
CA ILE A 194 28.81 -4.71 6.20
C ILE A 194 27.37 -4.16 6.18
N LYS A 195 26.76 -3.99 7.36
CA LYS A 195 25.42 -3.41 7.49
C LYS A 195 25.37 -1.94 7.07
N ARG A 196 26.42 -1.18 7.35
CA ARG A 196 26.54 0.21 6.91
C ARG A 196 26.65 0.32 5.38
N ASP A 197 27.49 -0.51 4.77
CA ASP A 197 27.65 -0.55 3.31
C ASP A 197 26.35 -0.96 2.59
N THR A 198 25.58 -1.88 3.18
CA THR A 198 24.28 -2.27 2.64
C THR A 198 23.25 -1.14 2.76
N VAL A 199 23.24 -0.40 3.86
CA VAL A 199 22.39 0.79 4.01
C VAL A 199 22.74 1.87 2.99
N ASP A 200 24.03 2.15 2.76
CA ASP A 200 24.48 3.14 1.78
C ASP A 200 24.13 2.73 0.33
N ARG A 201 24.20 1.44 0.00
CA ARG A 201 23.70 0.91 -1.27
C ARG A 201 22.19 1.12 -1.43
N LEU A 202 21.40 0.81 -0.40
CA LEU A 202 19.94 0.99 -0.43
C LEU A 202 19.54 2.47 -0.58
N TYR A 203 20.29 3.39 0.05
CA TYR A 203 20.08 4.83 -0.15
C TYR A 203 20.38 5.26 -1.58
N SER A 204 21.46 4.74 -2.17
CA SER A 204 21.83 5.00 -3.56
C SER A 204 20.76 4.48 -4.54
N GLU A 205 20.30 3.24 -4.36
CA GLU A 205 19.22 2.64 -5.15
C GLU A 205 17.90 3.42 -5.03
N ARG A 206 17.57 3.88 -3.81
CA ARG A 206 16.38 4.72 -3.57
C ARG A 206 16.49 6.05 -4.33
N ASP A 207 17.65 6.67 -4.35
CA ASP A 207 17.85 7.95 -5.00
C ASP A 207 17.85 7.82 -6.54
N GLU A 208 18.38 6.71 -7.08
CA GLU A 208 18.22 6.34 -8.49
C GLU A 208 16.75 6.07 -8.87
N ALA A 209 16.01 5.33 -8.03
CA ALA A 209 14.58 5.09 -8.22
C ALA A 209 13.77 6.41 -8.19
N ARG A 210 14.14 7.35 -7.32
CA ARG A 210 13.53 8.69 -7.28
C ARG A 210 13.83 9.50 -8.53
N LYS A 211 15.07 9.41 -9.04
CA LYS A 211 15.47 10.10 -10.27
C LYS A 211 14.71 9.55 -11.47
N THR A 212 14.69 8.24 -11.66
CA THR A 212 13.94 7.57 -12.74
C THR A 212 12.44 7.87 -12.67
N ALA A 213 11.83 7.92 -11.47
CA ALA A 213 10.43 8.29 -11.31
C ALA A 213 10.16 9.76 -11.69
N ARG A 214 11.08 10.68 -11.41
CA ARG A 214 11.00 12.09 -11.86
C ARG A 214 11.08 12.17 -13.39
N ASP A 215 12.05 11.49 -13.98
CA ASP A 215 12.24 11.47 -15.44
C ASP A 215 11.01 10.89 -16.16
N GLN A 216 10.42 9.82 -15.63
CA GLN A 216 9.17 9.26 -16.16
C GLN A 216 7.98 10.21 -16.01
N ARG A 217 7.89 10.94 -14.88
CA ARG A 217 6.82 11.93 -14.67
C ARG A 217 6.93 13.09 -15.65
N ASP A 218 8.14 13.55 -15.93
CA ASP A 218 8.36 14.64 -16.88
C ASP A 218 8.15 14.18 -18.33
N ALA A 219 8.57 12.96 -18.69
CA ALA A 219 8.23 12.32 -19.97
C ALA A 219 6.71 12.13 -20.15
N ARG A 220 5.98 11.82 -19.08
CA ARG A 220 4.52 11.73 -19.12
C ARG A 220 3.88 13.11 -19.35
N LYS A 221 4.36 14.16 -18.68
CA LYS A 221 3.86 15.53 -18.90
C LYS A 221 4.11 16.00 -20.34
N THR A 222 5.25 15.66 -20.94
CA THR A 222 5.51 16.01 -22.34
C THR A 222 4.57 15.25 -23.28
N ALA A 223 4.36 13.95 -23.06
CA ALA A 223 3.40 13.16 -23.83
C ALA A 223 1.94 13.67 -23.66
N GLU A 224 1.55 14.10 -22.46
CA GLU A 224 0.24 14.71 -22.20
C GLU A 224 0.07 16.05 -22.96
N ARG A 225 1.13 16.86 -23.05
CA ARG A 225 1.12 18.08 -23.87
C ARG A 225 1.04 17.78 -25.37
N GLU A 226 1.76 16.77 -25.84
CA GLU A 226 1.74 16.31 -27.23
C GLU A 226 0.35 15.82 -27.63
N THR A 227 -0.25 14.97 -26.80
CA THR A 227 -1.62 14.45 -27.04
C THR A 227 -2.66 15.56 -27.00
N HIS A 228 -2.50 16.56 -26.13
CA HIS A 228 -3.39 17.73 -26.13
C HIS A 228 -3.26 18.55 -27.42
N ARG A 229 -2.04 18.77 -27.93
CA ARG A 229 -1.82 19.42 -29.24
C ARG A 229 -2.43 18.64 -30.39
N VAL A 230 -2.28 17.32 -30.41
CA VAL A 230 -2.88 16.46 -31.43
C VAL A 230 -4.42 16.52 -31.38
N ARG A 231 -5.02 16.52 -30.18
CA ARG A 231 -6.48 16.70 -30.03
C ARG A 231 -6.94 18.04 -30.59
N GLN A 232 -6.26 19.14 -30.24
CA GLN A 232 -6.58 20.46 -30.78
C GLN A 232 -6.45 20.50 -32.31
N GLY A 233 -5.41 19.86 -32.89
CA GLY A 233 -5.25 19.74 -34.34
C GLY A 233 -6.39 18.94 -34.99
N ARG A 234 -6.80 17.82 -34.37
CA ARG A 234 -7.93 17.01 -34.84
C ARG A 234 -9.25 17.77 -34.80
N ASP A 235 -9.49 18.53 -33.74
CA ASP A 235 -10.73 19.29 -33.59
C ASP A 235 -10.81 20.41 -34.63
N ARG A 236 -9.69 21.08 -34.95
CA ARG A 236 -9.61 22.04 -36.07
C ARG A 236 -9.91 21.40 -37.42
N LEU A 237 -9.27 20.26 -37.72
CA LEU A 237 -9.52 19.53 -38.97
C LEU A 237 -10.98 19.07 -39.08
N ARG A 238 -11.61 18.72 -37.95
CA ARG A 238 -13.03 18.36 -37.90
C ARG A 238 -13.93 19.56 -38.18
N GLU A 239 -13.61 20.73 -37.65
CA GLU A 239 -14.33 21.98 -37.95
C GLU A 239 -14.21 22.36 -39.43
N GLU A 240 -13.01 22.26 -40.01
CA GLU A 240 -12.77 22.49 -41.44
C GLU A 240 -13.54 21.50 -42.32
N ALA A 241 -13.57 20.22 -41.96
CA ALA A 241 -14.37 19.21 -42.66
C ALA A 241 -15.87 19.50 -42.61
N LEU A 242 -16.39 19.92 -41.45
CA LEU A 242 -17.79 20.33 -41.30
C LEU A 242 -18.10 21.59 -42.11
N ALA A 243 -17.16 22.54 -42.21
CA ALA A 243 -17.31 23.73 -43.05
C ALA A 243 -17.37 23.36 -44.54
N ALA A 244 -16.49 22.46 -44.99
CA ALA A 244 -16.52 21.94 -46.36
C ALA A 244 -17.81 21.16 -46.67
N GLU A 245 -18.34 20.38 -45.71
CA GLU A 245 -19.62 19.70 -45.88
C GLU A 245 -20.79 20.69 -46.00
N ARG A 246 -20.77 21.80 -45.25
CA ARG A 246 -21.77 22.87 -45.40
C ARG A 246 -21.69 23.55 -46.76
N ALA A 247 -20.48 23.83 -47.24
CA ALA A 247 -20.26 24.43 -48.56
C ALA A 247 -20.79 23.50 -49.67
N THR A 248 -20.44 22.21 -49.64
CA THR A 248 -20.93 21.24 -50.64
C THR A 248 -22.45 21.05 -50.60
N ARG A 249 -23.10 21.17 -49.43
CA ARG A 249 -24.57 21.18 -49.34
C ARG A 249 -25.18 22.44 -49.96
N ALA A 250 -24.57 23.60 -49.77
CA ALA A 250 -25.00 24.84 -50.41
C ALA A 250 -24.86 24.78 -51.94
N ASP A 251 -23.75 24.23 -52.43
CA ASP A 251 -23.53 24.04 -53.87
C ASP A 251 -24.55 23.08 -54.48
N LYS A 252 -24.89 21.98 -53.79
CA LYS A 252 -25.95 21.05 -54.23
C LYS A 252 -27.31 21.75 -54.35
N LEU A 253 -27.67 22.58 -53.37
CA LEU A 253 -28.92 23.35 -53.41
C LEU A 253 -28.93 24.33 -54.59
N SER A 254 -27.80 25.01 -54.86
CA SER A 254 -27.64 25.89 -56.02
C SER A 254 -27.77 25.12 -57.35
N ILE A 255 -27.13 23.96 -57.46
CA ILE A 255 -27.25 23.09 -58.64
C ILE A 255 -28.70 22.65 -58.86
N ASP A 256 -29.43 22.30 -57.81
CA ASP A 256 -30.83 21.88 -57.94
C ASP A 256 -31.76 23.04 -58.30
N GLN A 257 -31.48 24.27 -57.84
CA GLN A 257 -32.16 25.48 -58.31
C GLN A 257 -31.92 25.72 -59.81
N LEU A 258 -30.66 25.62 -60.25
CA LEU A 258 -30.31 25.76 -61.67
C LEU A 258 -30.96 24.68 -62.55
N LYS A 259 -31.12 23.45 -62.04
CA LYS A 259 -31.89 22.40 -62.75
C LYS A 259 -33.36 22.76 -62.89
N GLN A 260 -33.98 23.26 -61.82
CA GLN A 260 -35.39 23.70 -61.86
C GLN A 260 -35.59 24.84 -62.85
N GLU A 261 -34.67 25.82 -62.89
CA GLU A 261 -34.73 26.91 -63.88
C GLU A 261 -34.54 26.39 -65.31
N LYS A 262 -33.59 25.46 -65.52
CA LYS A 262 -33.40 24.81 -66.82
C LYS A 262 -34.67 24.10 -67.29
N ASP A 263 -35.32 23.33 -66.41
CA ASP A 263 -36.54 22.60 -66.75
C ASP A 263 -37.70 23.56 -67.07
N ARG A 264 -37.81 24.67 -66.34
CA ARG A 264 -38.77 25.74 -66.61
C ARG A 264 -38.52 26.40 -67.98
N LEU A 265 -37.28 26.72 -68.29
CA LEU A 265 -36.90 27.29 -69.60
C LEU A 265 -37.16 26.29 -70.74
N ALA A 266 -36.88 25.00 -70.53
CA ALA A 266 -37.19 23.96 -71.51
C ALA A 266 -38.70 23.86 -71.79
N GLN A 267 -39.55 23.96 -70.76
CA GLN A 267 -41.01 24.01 -70.93
C GLN A 267 -41.45 25.26 -71.71
N GLN A 268 -40.86 26.43 -71.45
CA GLN A 268 -41.16 27.65 -72.20
C GLN A 268 -40.75 27.54 -73.68
N ILE A 269 -39.57 26.98 -73.96
CA ILE A 269 -39.12 26.72 -75.34
C ILE A 269 -40.09 25.79 -76.05
N GLN A 270 -40.58 24.74 -75.37
CA GLN A 270 -41.55 23.81 -75.94
C GLN A 270 -42.90 24.49 -76.25
N GLN A 271 -43.37 25.37 -75.36
CA GLN A 271 -44.58 26.17 -75.60
C GLN A 271 -44.42 27.09 -76.81
N LEU A 272 -43.32 27.84 -76.90
CA LEU A 272 -43.03 28.71 -78.04
C LEU A 272 -42.89 27.94 -79.36
N ALA A 273 -42.31 26.73 -79.31
CA ALA A 273 -42.24 25.86 -80.48
C ALA A 273 -43.63 25.40 -80.94
N GLN A 274 -44.52 25.08 -80.00
CA GLN A 274 -45.92 24.73 -80.27
C GLN A 274 -46.68 25.91 -80.89
N GLU A 275 -46.59 27.10 -80.29
CA GLU A 275 -47.22 28.33 -80.80
C GLU A 275 -46.75 28.66 -82.23
N ARG A 276 -45.45 28.50 -82.49
CA ARG A 276 -44.89 28.66 -83.84
C ARG A 276 -45.46 27.64 -84.82
N SER A 277 -45.59 26.37 -84.42
CA SER A 277 -46.21 25.33 -85.25
C SER A 277 -47.66 25.67 -85.59
N ASP A 278 -48.44 26.13 -84.60
CA ASP A 278 -49.83 26.51 -84.80
C ASP A 278 -49.99 27.76 -85.67
N ALA A 279 -49.05 28.71 -85.58
CA ALA A 279 -48.99 29.87 -86.46
C ALA A 279 -48.68 29.47 -87.91
N ILE A 280 -47.75 28.53 -88.12
CA ILE A 280 -47.43 28.00 -89.46
C ILE A 280 -48.64 27.25 -90.04
N ALA A 281 -49.34 26.46 -89.24
CA ALA A 281 -50.55 25.75 -89.67
C ALA A 281 -51.63 26.73 -90.15
N ARG A 282 -51.91 27.79 -89.38
CA ARG A 282 -52.87 28.85 -89.76
C ARG A 282 -52.46 29.59 -91.02
N ALA A 283 -51.16 29.89 -91.19
CA ALA A 283 -50.67 30.53 -92.41
C ALA A 283 -50.83 29.63 -93.65
N ASN A 284 -50.60 28.32 -93.50
CA ASN A 284 -50.81 27.35 -94.59
C ASN A 284 -52.29 27.20 -94.96
N GLU A 285 -53.19 27.23 -93.98
CA GLU A 285 -54.63 27.19 -94.19
C GLU A 285 -55.12 28.44 -94.95
N ALA A 286 -54.69 29.63 -94.52
CA ALA A 286 -54.97 30.87 -95.23
C ALA A 286 -54.39 30.88 -96.66
N TYR A 287 -53.21 30.29 -96.87
CA TYR A 287 -52.63 30.14 -98.21
C TYR A 287 -53.44 29.20 -99.10
N ALA A 288 -53.98 28.10 -98.55
CA ALA A 288 -54.85 27.18 -99.27
C ALA A 288 -56.17 27.85 -99.68
N GLU A 289 -56.78 28.66 -98.80
CA GLU A 289 -57.98 29.45 -99.11
C GLU A 289 -57.71 30.45 -100.26
N LEU A 290 -56.57 31.14 -100.20
CA LEU A 290 -56.15 32.09 -101.24
C LEU A 290 -55.95 31.40 -102.59
N GLN A 291 -55.42 30.18 -102.59
CA GLN A 291 -55.28 29.37 -103.79
C GLN A 291 -56.63 28.93 -104.35
N SER A 292 -57.59 28.56 -103.49
CA SER A 292 -58.98 28.26 -103.88
C SER A 292 -59.63 29.47 -104.55
N HIS A 293 -59.51 30.66 -103.96
CA HIS A 293 -60.03 31.90 -104.56
C HIS A 293 -59.37 32.26 -105.89
N LYS A 294 -58.07 31.97 -106.04
CA LYS A 294 -57.36 32.14 -107.32
C LYS A 294 -57.92 31.20 -108.39
N ASP A 295 -58.22 29.96 -108.02
CA ASP A 295 -58.81 28.98 -108.94
C ASP A 295 -60.25 29.37 -109.32
N GLU A 296 -61.06 29.86 -108.37
CA GLU A 296 -62.40 30.43 -108.62
C GLU A 296 -62.35 31.64 -109.57
N LEU A 297 -61.42 32.58 -109.35
CA LEU A 297 -61.22 33.72 -110.24
C LEU A 297 -60.77 33.28 -111.64
N SER A 298 -59.98 32.21 -111.75
CA SER A 298 -59.59 31.64 -113.04
C SER A 298 -60.77 30.97 -113.76
N ALA A 299 -61.69 30.35 -113.03
CA ALA A 299 -62.93 29.78 -113.55
C ALA A 299 -63.90 30.87 -114.03
N LEU A 300 -64.10 31.92 -113.23
CA LEU A 300 -64.89 33.11 -113.61
C LEU A 300 -64.30 33.82 -114.85
N ARG A 301 -62.96 33.86 -114.98
CA ARG A 301 -62.28 34.43 -116.16
C ARG A 301 -62.43 33.55 -117.41
N LYS A 302 -62.61 32.23 -117.26
CA LYS A 302 -62.98 31.32 -118.35
C LYS A 302 -64.46 31.44 -118.73
N GLU A 303 -65.36 31.67 -117.77
CA GLU A 303 -66.79 31.96 -118.05
C GLU A 303 -66.98 33.31 -118.75
N LEU A 304 -66.23 34.34 -118.36
CA LEU A 304 -66.27 35.66 -118.98
C LEU A 304 -65.70 35.68 -120.41
N SER A 305 -64.73 34.81 -120.71
CA SER A 305 -64.16 34.66 -122.07
C SER A 305 -64.97 33.71 -122.96
N ALA A 306 -65.89 32.93 -122.39
CA ALA A 306 -66.89 32.14 -123.12
C ALA A 306 -68.17 32.92 -123.48
N PHE A 307 -68.33 34.18 -123.02
CA PHE A 307 -69.53 35.01 -123.20
C PHE A 307 -69.44 36.03 -124.36
N LYS A 308 -68.59 35.81 -125.37
CA LYS A 308 -68.54 36.63 -126.61
C LYS A 308 -68.57 35.79 -127.88
N TYR A 309 -69.76 35.34 -128.28
CA TYR A 309 -70.25 35.21 -129.68
C TYR A 309 -71.68 34.62 -129.72
N ARG A 310 -72.69 35.47 -129.98
CA ARG A 310 -74.08 35.25 -130.47
C ARG A 310 -74.85 36.55 -130.12
N GLN A 311 -75.46 37.34 -130.99
CA GLN A 311 -76.09 37.10 -132.30
C GLN A 311 -76.19 38.44 -133.08
N PRO A 312 -76.27 38.43 -134.42
CA PRO A 312 -76.46 39.60 -135.28
C PRO A 312 -77.93 39.82 -135.66
N MET A 313 -78.27 41.05 -136.07
CA MET A 313 -79.29 41.49 -137.05
C MET A 313 -79.37 43.02 -136.93
N VAL A 314 -79.57 43.88 -137.92
CA VAL A 314 -79.73 43.86 -139.39
C VAL A 314 -79.79 45.38 -139.72
N GLU A 315 -78.94 45.98 -140.54
CA GLU A 315 -78.98 45.99 -142.03
C GLU A 315 -80.35 46.30 -142.66
N GLU A 316 -81.20 47.08 -141.97
CA GLU A 316 -82.48 47.58 -142.50
C GLU A 316 -82.66 49.08 -142.18
N ALA A 317 -81.70 49.92 -142.57
CA ALA A 317 -81.81 51.38 -142.47
C ALA A 317 -81.24 52.17 -143.67
N ASP A 318 -80.46 51.54 -144.57
CA ASP A 318 -79.78 52.25 -145.65
C ASP A 318 -80.44 52.14 -147.04
N ALA A 319 -81.55 51.40 -147.16
CA ALA A 319 -82.29 51.28 -148.43
C ALA A 319 -83.46 52.29 -148.58
N THR A 320 -83.86 52.96 -147.50
CA THR A 320 -85.04 53.86 -147.46
C THR A 320 -84.72 55.35 -147.61
N ILE A 321 -83.44 55.74 -147.61
CA ILE A 321 -83.02 57.16 -147.73
C ILE A 321 -82.77 57.58 -149.19
N LYS A 322 -82.64 56.63 -150.12
CA LYS A 322 -82.33 56.92 -151.54
C LYS A 322 -83.56 57.09 -152.44
N ALA A 323 -84.75 56.68 -152.00
CA ALA A 323 -85.98 56.74 -152.81
C ALA A 323 -86.88 57.97 -152.54
N LEU A 324 -86.56 58.81 -151.54
CA LEU A 324 -87.36 60.00 -151.19
C LEU A 324 -86.81 61.32 -151.76
N ARG A 325 -85.78 61.27 -152.62
CA ARG A 325 -85.15 62.47 -153.22
C ARG A 325 -85.69 62.90 -154.59
N ASP A 326 -86.36 62.05 -155.36
CA ASP A 326 -86.56 62.35 -156.79
C ASP A 326 -88.03 62.46 -157.28
N GLN A 327 -89.04 62.45 -156.38
CA GLN A 327 -90.46 62.52 -156.81
C GLN A 327 -91.31 63.52 -155.99
N ALA A 328 -90.82 64.74 -155.74
CA ALA A 328 -91.68 65.86 -155.28
C ALA A 328 -91.14 67.27 -155.63
N ALA A 329 -90.40 67.41 -156.74
CA ALA A 329 -89.94 68.69 -157.27
C ALA A 329 -90.59 69.06 -158.61
N LYS A 330 -91.86 68.67 -158.88
CA LYS A 330 -92.41 68.96 -160.21
C LYS A 330 -93.81 69.53 -160.36
N ASP A 331 -94.78 69.37 -159.46
CA ASP A 331 -96.11 69.95 -159.69
C ASP A 331 -96.82 70.22 -158.36
N ARG A 332 -97.36 71.40 -158.04
CA ARG A 332 -97.39 72.75 -158.64
C ARG A 332 -98.08 73.64 -157.58
N GLU A 333 -97.52 74.81 -157.29
CA GLU A 333 -98.23 76.02 -156.86
C GLU A 333 -99.63 76.10 -157.52
N GLU A 334 -100.77 76.44 -156.92
CA GLU A 334 -101.19 77.05 -155.64
C GLU A 334 -102.67 76.59 -155.45
N GLY A 335 -103.13 76.19 -154.26
CA GLY A 335 -103.79 77.08 -153.29
C GLY A 335 -105.29 76.71 -153.12
N ALA A 336 -105.91 76.72 -151.93
CA ALA A 336 -105.44 77.24 -150.65
C ALA A 336 -106.22 76.73 -149.42
N ALA A 337 -105.55 76.85 -148.26
CA ALA A 337 -106.01 76.83 -146.86
C ALA A 337 -106.16 75.47 -146.15
N SER A 338 -105.08 74.70 -145.98
CA SER A 338 -105.05 73.45 -145.19
C SER A 338 -103.62 72.87 -145.01
N LYS A 339 -103.44 72.06 -143.94
CA LYS A 339 -102.35 71.10 -143.61
C LYS A 339 -100.98 71.64 -143.14
N GLN A 340 -100.08 70.90 -142.45
CA GLN A 340 -100.03 69.76 -141.49
C GLN A 340 -98.52 69.45 -141.22
N LEU A 341 -98.19 68.81 -140.08
CA LEU A 341 -96.94 68.07 -139.71
C LEU A 341 -95.68 68.88 -139.27
N ALA A 342 -95.25 68.89 -137.99
CA ALA A 342 -94.76 67.80 -137.09
C ALA A 342 -93.29 67.42 -137.40
N GLN A 343 -92.29 67.67 -136.54
CA GLN A 343 -91.94 67.11 -135.21
C GLN A 343 -90.59 66.35 -135.31
N ILE A 344 -89.89 66.27 -134.17
CA ILE A 344 -88.71 65.45 -133.80
C ILE A 344 -87.35 66.19 -133.79
N ALA A 345 -86.92 66.63 -132.59
CA ALA A 345 -85.52 66.63 -132.13
C ALA A 345 -85.44 67.03 -130.63
N GLU A 346 -85.68 66.07 -129.73
CA GLU A 346 -85.56 66.23 -128.27
C GLU A 346 -84.82 65.01 -127.67
N GLY A 347 -84.00 65.19 -126.62
CA GLY A 347 -83.81 64.15 -125.59
C GLY A 347 -82.46 63.45 -125.39
N HIS A 348 -81.42 63.62 -126.22
CA HIS A 348 -80.25 62.71 -126.19
C HIS A 348 -78.99 63.14 -125.39
N ASN A 349 -79.01 64.22 -124.60
CA ASN A 349 -77.77 64.80 -124.03
C ASN A 349 -77.56 64.67 -122.50
N LYS A 350 -78.35 63.85 -121.78
CA LYS A 350 -78.24 63.76 -120.30
C LYS A 350 -77.78 62.41 -119.71
N LYS A 351 -77.51 61.36 -120.51
CA LYS A 351 -77.05 60.04 -120.00
C LYS A 351 -75.54 59.76 -120.14
N LEU A 352 -74.82 60.45 -121.03
CA LEU A 352 -73.39 60.21 -121.29
C LEU A 352 -72.43 60.88 -120.28
N VAL A 353 -72.90 61.83 -119.47
CA VAL A 353 -72.07 62.55 -118.49
C VAL A 353 -71.95 61.79 -117.16
N THR A 354 -72.95 61.00 -116.78
CA THR A 354 -72.95 60.23 -115.52
C THR A 354 -72.16 58.92 -115.57
N GLU A 355 -72.04 58.27 -116.73
CA GLU A 355 -71.23 57.05 -116.87
C GLU A 355 -69.72 57.32 -116.94
N ASN A 356 -69.31 58.51 -117.40
CA ASN A 356 -67.89 58.90 -117.43
C ASN A 356 -67.31 59.25 -116.04
N LEU A 357 -68.14 59.68 -115.08
CA LEU A 357 -67.67 59.95 -113.70
C LEU A 357 -67.42 58.64 -112.90
N VAL A 358 -68.18 57.57 -113.19
CA VAL A 358 -68.06 56.28 -112.49
C VAL A 358 -66.85 55.48 -112.98
N LEU A 359 -66.53 55.55 -114.28
CA LEU A 359 -65.35 54.89 -114.86
C LEU A 359 -64.02 55.59 -114.49
N SER A 360 -64.02 56.91 -114.26
CA SER A 360 -62.85 57.63 -113.74
C SER A 360 -62.52 57.25 -112.29
N GLY A 361 -63.55 57.11 -111.43
CA GLY A 361 -63.36 56.73 -110.02
C GLY A 361 -62.89 55.27 -109.82
N GLN A 362 -63.25 54.37 -110.72
CA GLN A 362 -62.77 52.98 -110.68
C GLN A 362 -61.31 52.84 -111.15
N ASN A 363 -60.87 53.69 -112.10
CA ASN A 363 -59.48 53.69 -112.56
C ASN A 363 -58.50 54.27 -111.51
N GLU A 364 -58.90 55.30 -110.76
CA GLU A 364 -58.07 55.84 -109.67
C GLU A 364 -57.96 54.88 -108.47
N LYS A 365 -59.00 54.06 -108.23
CA LYS A 365 -58.97 53.03 -107.17
C LYS A 365 -58.01 51.89 -107.51
N LEU A 366 -58.04 51.42 -108.76
CA LEU A 366 -57.11 50.38 -109.23
C LEU A 366 -55.65 50.87 -109.29
N GLN A 367 -55.40 52.16 -109.56
CA GLN A 367 -54.06 52.73 -109.48
C GLN A 367 -53.55 52.85 -108.03
N ARG A 368 -54.43 53.17 -107.06
CA ARG A 368 -54.07 53.16 -105.63
C ARG A 368 -53.80 51.76 -105.10
N ASP A 369 -54.61 50.78 -105.48
CA ASP A 369 -54.44 49.39 -105.04
C ASP A 369 -53.15 48.77 -105.62
N LEU A 370 -52.75 49.13 -106.85
CA LEU A 370 -51.49 48.70 -107.45
C LEU A 370 -50.26 49.37 -106.80
N ALA A 371 -50.35 50.66 -106.46
CA ALA A 371 -49.29 51.37 -105.74
C ALA A 371 -49.09 50.80 -104.32
N GLN A 372 -50.17 50.45 -103.64
CA GLN A 372 -50.13 49.84 -102.31
C GLN A 372 -49.57 48.41 -102.34
N ALA A 373 -49.86 47.62 -103.39
CA ALA A 373 -49.25 46.32 -103.58
C ALA A 373 -47.72 46.40 -103.82
N LEU A 374 -47.26 47.39 -104.61
CA LEU A 374 -45.82 47.61 -104.83
C LEU A 374 -45.10 48.11 -103.56
N GLN A 375 -45.77 48.88 -102.72
CA GLN A 375 -45.24 49.31 -101.42
C GLN A 375 -45.14 48.16 -100.40
N ASN A 376 -46.07 47.21 -100.43
CA ASN A 376 -46.02 46.02 -99.58
C ASN A 376 -44.91 45.04 -100.00
N VAL A 377 -44.65 44.89 -101.31
CA VAL A 377 -43.54 44.05 -101.79
C VAL A 377 -42.18 44.61 -101.37
N THR A 378 -41.99 45.92 -101.47
CA THR A 378 -40.75 46.57 -101.01
C THR A 378 -40.57 46.50 -99.50
N SER A 379 -41.64 46.54 -98.70
CA SER A 379 -41.57 46.29 -97.25
C SER A 379 -41.15 44.85 -96.93
N LEU A 380 -41.70 43.86 -97.65
CA LEU A 380 -41.39 42.44 -97.43
C LEU A 380 -39.97 42.07 -97.88
N GLU A 381 -39.43 42.74 -98.90
CA GLU A 381 -38.02 42.61 -99.28
C GLU A 381 -37.09 43.17 -98.19
N GLY A 382 -37.46 44.30 -97.55
CA GLY A 382 -36.76 44.81 -96.38
C GLY A 382 -36.78 43.84 -95.19
N ASP A 383 -37.94 43.25 -94.89
CA ASP A 383 -38.07 42.26 -93.80
C ASP A 383 -37.27 40.98 -94.07
N ARG A 384 -37.17 40.56 -95.34
CA ARG A 384 -36.33 39.42 -95.76
C ARG A 384 -34.84 39.68 -95.52
N ASP A 385 -34.37 40.89 -95.82
CA ASP A 385 -32.97 41.26 -95.61
C ASP A 385 -32.62 41.36 -94.11
N VAL A 386 -33.54 41.86 -93.28
CA VAL A 386 -33.40 41.88 -91.81
C VAL A 386 -33.36 40.45 -91.26
N LEU A 387 -34.25 39.57 -91.71
CA LEU A 387 -34.24 38.16 -91.28
C LEU A 387 -32.98 37.43 -91.74
N SER A 388 -32.45 37.74 -92.93
CA SER A 388 -31.18 37.21 -93.41
C SER A 388 -30.01 37.65 -92.54
N GLN A 389 -29.97 38.92 -92.12
CA GLN A 389 -28.95 39.43 -91.19
C GLN A 389 -29.07 38.79 -89.80
N GLN A 390 -30.29 38.63 -89.26
CA GLN A 390 -30.52 37.96 -87.98
C GLN A 390 -30.10 36.49 -88.00
N ASN A 391 -30.35 35.78 -89.11
CA ASN A 391 -29.93 34.39 -89.26
C ASN A 391 -28.40 34.26 -89.33
N GLY A 392 -27.72 35.24 -89.95
CA GLY A 392 -26.26 35.34 -89.93
C GLY A 392 -25.70 35.59 -88.52
N ALA A 393 -26.30 36.50 -87.75
CA ALA A 393 -25.90 36.77 -86.38
C ALA A 393 -26.10 35.54 -85.45
N LEU A 394 -27.24 34.85 -85.58
CA LEU A 394 -27.52 33.63 -84.82
C LEU A 394 -26.56 32.48 -85.17
N GLN A 395 -26.16 32.34 -86.44
CA GLN A 395 -25.14 31.35 -86.81
C GLN A 395 -23.77 31.67 -86.19
N GLN A 396 -23.43 32.96 -86.08
CA GLN A 396 -22.19 33.40 -85.46
C GLN A 396 -22.21 33.15 -83.94
N GLU A 397 -23.31 33.46 -83.25
CA GLU A 397 -23.49 33.15 -81.82
C GLU A 397 -23.49 31.63 -81.54
N LEU A 398 -24.01 30.82 -82.47
CA LEU A 398 -24.00 29.36 -82.32
C LEU A 398 -22.58 28.80 -82.52
N SER A 399 -21.75 29.46 -83.33
CA SER A 399 -20.33 29.09 -83.48
C SER A 399 -19.50 29.44 -82.23
N THR A 400 -19.68 30.61 -81.64
CA THR A 400 -19.00 31.01 -80.41
C THR A 400 -19.46 30.18 -79.20
N ALA A 401 -20.75 29.86 -79.11
CA ALA A 401 -21.27 28.96 -78.08
C ALA A 401 -20.70 27.54 -78.19
N ARG A 402 -20.43 27.05 -79.42
CA ARG A 402 -19.77 25.75 -79.63
C ARG A 402 -18.30 25.76 -79.21
N GLU A 403 -17.59 26.85 -79.46
CA GLU A 403 -16.21 27.04 -79.00
C GLU A 403 -16.13 27.09 -77.48
N LEU A 404 -16.98 27.89 -76.82
CA LEU A 404 -17.07 27.92 -75.36
C LEU A 404 -17.45 26.55 -74.76
N ALA A 405 -18.36 25.80 -75.40
CA ALA A 405 -18.70 24.45 -74.97
C ALA A 405 -17.58 23.41 -75.20
N ALA A 406 -16.61 23.71 -76.06
CA ALA A 406 -15.40 22.91 -76.22
C ALA A 406 -14.37 23.26 -75.14
N GLU A 407 -14.18 24.55 -74.83
CA GLU A 407 -13.33 25.01 -73.71
C GLU A 407 -13.83 24.47 -72.37
N PHE A 408 -15.12 24.60 -72.05
CA PHE A 408 -15.69 24.04 -70.82
C PHE A 408 -15.54 22.51 -70.73
N ARG A 409 -15.48 21.80 -71.87
CA ARG A 409 -15.18 20.36 -71.88
C ARG A 409 -13.71 20.08 -71.57
N GLY A 410 -12.79 20.91 -72.05
CA GLY A 410 -11.37 20.87 -71.70
C GLY A 410 -11.15 21.13 -70.21
N ASP A 411 -11.75 22.20 -69.68
CA ASP A 411 -11.64 22.57 -68.27
C ASP A 411 -12.26 21.52 -67.35
N LYS A 412 -13.40 20.96 -67.75
CA LYS A 412 -14.02 19.84 -67.02
C LYS A 412 -13.10 18.62 -66.97
N ALA A 413 -12.46 18.26 -68.08
CA ALA A 413 -11.54 17.13 -68.11
C ALA A 413 -10.29 17.38 -67.24
N ALA A 414 -9.77 18.61 -67.24
CA ALA A 414 -8.65 19.00 -66.38
C ALA A 414 -9.02 18.93 -64.89
N LEU A 415 -10.19 19.46 -64.51
CA LEU A 415 -10.72 19.39 -63.15
C LEU A 415 -10.99 17.94 -62.69
N GLU A 416 -11.52 17.09 -63.57
CA GLU A 416 -11.73 15.66 -63.26
C GLU A 416 -10.40 14.94 -63.00
N GLN A 417 -9.35 15.29 -63.74
CA GLN A 417 -8.00 14.76 -63.52
C GLN A 417 -7.39 15.25 -62.21
N GLU A 418 -7.60 16.52 -61.86
CA GLU A 418 -7.11 17.12 -60.61
C GLU A 418 -7.86 16.58 -59.38
N ILE A 419 -9.19 16.40 -59.47
CA ILE A 419 -10.00 15.72 -58.46
C ILE A 419 -9.53 14.27 -58.28
N SER A 420 -9.19 13.57 -59.36
CA SER A 420 -8.67 12.19 -59.28
C SER A 420 -7.33 12.14 -58.55
N LYS A 421 -6.40 13.06 -58.88
CA LYS A 421 -5.11 13.18 -58.16
C LYS A 421 -5.28 13.54 -56.68
N LEU A 422 -6.18 14.47 -56.36
CA LEU A 422 -6.47 14.86 -54.98
C LEU A 422 -7.13 13.72 -54.19
N ARG A 423 -7.97 12.91 -54.83
CA ARG A 423 -8.54 11.70 -54.21
C ARG A 423 -7.47 10.66 -53.93
N GLU A 424 -6.56 10.41 -54.86
CA GLU A 424 -5.46 9.48 -54.66
C GLU A 424 -4.51 9.94 -53.55
N SER A 425 -4.15 11.23 -53.52
CA SER A 425 -3.31 11.78 -52.46
C SER A 425 -4.01 11.71 -51.10
N SER A 426 -5.29 12.09 -51.03
CA SER A 426 -6.10 12.03 -49.81
C SER A 426 -6.26 10.61 -49.28
N VAL A 427 -6.52 9.63 -50.16
CA VAL A 427 -6.59 8.21 -49.76
C VAL A 427 -5.24 7.71 -49.27
N SER A 428 -4.13 8.13 -49.89
CA SER A 428 -2.79 7.73 -49.45
C SER A 428 -2.43 8.31 -48.07
N GLU A 429 -2.82 9.57 -47.79
CA GLU A 429 -2.63 10.22 -46.50
C GLU A 429 -3.55 9.64 -45.42
N GLN A 430 -4.81 9.37 -45.76
CA GLN A 430 -5.74 8.67 -44.87
C GLN A 430 -5.19 7.29 -44.49
N ARG A 431 -4.61 6.55 -45.44
CA ARG A 431 -4.03 5.23 -45.16
C ARG A 431 -2.82 5.32 -44.24
N LYS A 432 -1.92 6.29 -44.46
CA LYS A 432 -0.76 6.53 -43.59
C LYS A 432 -1.18 6.95 -42.17
N THR A 433 -2.15 7.86 -42.05
CA THR A 433 -2.66 8.31 -40.75
C THR A 433 -3.37 7.18 -39.99
N LEU A 434 -4.07 6.28 -40.69
CA LEU A 434 -4.70 5.11 -40.09
C LEU A 434 -3.66 4.10 -39.59
N GLU A 435 -2.61 3.83 -40.36
CA GLU A 435 -1.48 3.01 -39.92
C GLU A 435 -0.73 3.62 -38.73
N ASP A 436 -0.54 4.94 -38.71
CA ASP A 436 0.10 5.63 -37.58
C ASP A 436 -0.78 5.64 -36.33
N LEU A 437 -2.11 5.73 -36.49
CA LEU A 437 -3.09 5.58 -35.41
C LEU A 437 -3.06 4.16 -34.83
N GLU A 438 -3.07 3.12 -35.68
CA GLU A 438 -2.96 1.73 -35.22
C GLU A 438 -1.65 1.47 -34.47
N ARG A 439 -0.52 2.01 -34.95
CA ARG A 439 0.77 1.93 -34.24
C ARG A 439 0.73 2.69 -32.91
N ALA A 440 0.08 3.85 -32.86
CA ALA A 440 -0.06 4.63 -31.64
C ALA A 440 -0.98 3.95 -30.62
N GLU A 441 -2.08 3.34 -31.06
CA GLU A 441 -2.99 2.53 -30.23
C GLU A 441 -2.30 1.28 -29.69
N ALA A 442 -1.51 0.58 -30.51
CA ALA A 442 -0.72 -0.56 -30.06
C ALA A 442 0.30 -0.16 -28.97
N ARG A 443 1.00 0.97 -29.16
CA ARG A 443 1.92 1.53 -28.16
C ARG A 443 1.20 1.98 -26.88
N ALA A 444 0.03 2.61 -27.01
CA ALA A 444 -0.80 3.01 -25.86
C ALA A 444 -1.29 1.78 -25.08
N GLY A 445 -1.73 0.73 -25.79
CA GLY A 445 -2.13 -0.55 -25.18
C GLY A 445 -0.97 -1.26 -24.47
N GLN A 446 0.24 -1.20 -25.03
CA GLN A 446 1.44 -1.74 -24.38
C GLN A 446 1.85 -0.92 -23.15
N ALA A 447 1.82 0.41 -23.24
CA ALA A 447 2.09 1.30 -22.12
C ALA A 447 1.07 1.13 -20.99
N GLN A 448 -0.21 0.95 -21.31
CA GLN A 448 -1.26 0.71 -20.33
C GLN A 448 -1.09 -0.64 -19.61
N ARG A 449 -0.69 -1.69 -20.34
CA ARG A 449 -0.32 -2.99 -19.71
C ARG A 449 0.88 -2.85 -18.78
N SER A 450 1.91 -2.11 -19.18
CA SER A 450 3.07 -1.83 -18.32
C SER A 450 2.69 -1.00 -17.09
N CYS A 451 1.82 0.00 -17.22
CA CYS A 451 1.32 0.78 -16.09
C CYS A 451 0.48 -0.07 -15.13
N ASN A 452 -0.35 -0.99 -15.64
CA ASN A 452 -1.12 -1.91 -14.80
C ASN A 452 -0.20 -2.87 -14.05
N ARG A 453 0.80 -3.45 -14.71
CA ARG A 453 1.78 -4.34 -14.08
C ARG A 453 2.59 -3.62 -13.00
N LEU A 454 3.08 -2.41 -13.27
CA LEU A 454 3.76 -1.58 -12.27
C LEU A 454 2.85 -1.20 -11.10
N ARG A 455 1.55 -0.96 -11.35
CA ARG A 455 0.57 -0.67 -10.30
C ARG A 455 0.36 -1.88 -9.40
N GLU A 456 0.20 -3.07 -9.97
CA GLU A 456 0.11 -4.33 -9.22
C GLU A 456 1.38 -4.60 -8.39
N GLU A 457 2.56 -4.31 -8.95
CA GLU A 457 3.84 -4.48 -8.27
C GLU A 457 4.03 -3.48 -7.12
N VAL A 458 3.64 -2.22 -7.31
CA VAL A 458 3.61 -1.19 -6.25
C VAL A 458 2.60 -1.54 -5.16
N ASP A 459 1.41 -2.04 -5.52
CA ASP A 459 0.40 -2.46 -4.54
C ASP A 459 0.87 -3.69 -3.76
N GLY A 460 1.59 -4.62 -4.42
CA GLY A 460 2.28 -5.73 -3.77
C GLY A 460 3.33 -5.26 -2.76
N GLN A 461 4.22 -4.34 -3.16
CA GLN A 461 5.23 -3.78 -2.26
C GLN A 461 4.61 -3.01 -1.08
N ARG A 462 3.52 -2.27 -1.31
CA ARG A 462 2.76 -1.58 -0.26
C ARG A 462 2.14 -2.55 0.73
N GLN A 463 1.70 -3.72 0.26
CA GLN A 463 1.18 -4.76 1.12
C GLN A 463 2.30 -5.35 1.99
N THR A 464 3.44 -5.70 1.39
CA THR A 464 4.61 -6.20 2.14
C THR A 464 5.08 -5.20 3.20
N LEU A 465 5.14 -3.91 2.87
CA LEU A 465 5.50 -2.87 3.84
C LEU A 465 4.48 -2.74 4.98
N ARG A 466 3.18 -2.90 4.70
CA ARG A 466 2.15 -2.91 5.75
C ARG A 466 2.30 -4.11 6.67
N ASP A 467 2.56 -5.28 6.11
CA ASP A 467 2.78 -6.51 6.87
C ASP A 467 4.03 -6.36 7.76
N GLN A 468 5.14 -5.84 7.23
CA GLN A 468 6.35 -5.53 8.01
C GLN A 468 6.11 -4.51 9.12
N VAL A 469 5.35 -3.44 8.86
CA VAL A 469 4.99 -2.46 9.90
C VAL A 469 4.14 -3.10 10.99
N SER A 470 3.23 -4.02 10.64
CA SER A 470 2.43 -4.76 11.61
C SER A 470 3.29 -5.69 12.48
N GLU A 471 4.28 -6.35 11.88
CA GLU A 471 5.26 -7.19 12.58
C GLU A 471 6.14 -6.36 13.51
N ILE A 472 6.62 -5.19 13.06
CA ILE A 472 7.38 -4.26 13.90
C ILE A 472 6.54 -3.77 15.09
N MET A 473 5.25 -3.48 14.89
CA MET A 473 4.36 -3.10 15.99
C MET A 473 4.14 -4.26 16.96
N ALA A 474 3.97 -5.49 16.47
CA ALA A 474 3.87 -6.67 17.32
C ALA A 474 5.15 -6.88 18.15
N LEU A 475 6.33 -6.81 17.51
CA LEU A 475 7.62 -6.90 18.18
C LEU A 475 7.80 -5.80 19.23
N ARG A 476 7.41 -4.55 18.91
CA ARG A 476 7.46 -3.43 19.85
C ARG A 476 6.56 -3.65 21.06
N ASN A 477 5.33 -4.14 20.85
CA ASN A 477 4.42 -4.47 21.94
C ASN A 477 4.98 -5.59 22.83
N THR A 478 5.51 -6.67 22.24
CA THR A 478 6.14 -7.75 23.02
C THR A 478 7.40 -7.27 23.76
N SER A 479 8.17 -6.34 23.20
CA SER A 479 9.31 -5.73 23.87
C SER A 479 8.86 -4.88 25.06
N GLN A 480 7.81 -4.08 24.89
CA GLN A 480 7.26 -3.25 25.94
C GLN A 480 6.64 -4.10 27.07
N GLU A 481 5.94 -5.18 26.73
CA GLU A 481 5.44 -6.16 27.71
C GLU A 481 6.59 -6.82 28.49
N ARG A 482 7.69 -7.17 27.82
CA ARG A 482 8.90 -7.69 28.48
C ARG A 482 9.55 -6.66 29.39
N GLU A 483 9.61 -5.40 28.97
CA GLU A 483 10.19 -4.31 29.76
C GLU A 483 9.34 -4.03 31.01
N GLU A 484 8.01 -4.01 30.88
CA GLU A 484 7.09 -3.92 32.02
C GLU A 484 7.21 -5.14 32.95
N GLN A 485 7.39 -6.34 32.40
CA GLN A 485 7.59 -7.56 33.19
C GLN A 485 8.93 -7.52 33.95
N LEU A 486 10.02 -7.08 33.30
CA LEU A 486 11.33 -6.91 33.93
C LEU A 486 11.30 -5.83 35.01
N SER A 487 10.58 -4.73 34.78
CA SER A 487 10.40 -3.66 35.78
C SER A 487 9.64 -4.17 37.00
N ARG A 488 8.53 -4.92 36.81
CA ARG A 488 7.80 -5.55 37.92
C ARG A 488 8.64 -6.59 38.66
N GLN A 489 9.45 -7.39 37.94
CA GLN A 489 10.38 -8.33 38.55
C GLN A 489 11.44 -7.61 39.38
N SER A 490 12.05 -6.56 38.84
CA SER A 490 13.02 -5.73 39.56
C SER A 490 12.44 -5.13 40.85
N GLU A 491 11.24 -4.56 40.80
CA GLU A 491 10.58 -4.02 42.00
C GLU A 491 10.27 -5.11 43.03
N ALA A 492 9.80 -6.28 42.59
CA ALA A 492 9.56 -7.42 43.47
C ALA A 492 10.86 -7.92 44.11
N GLN A 493 11.95 -7.99 43.35
CA GLN A 493 13.28 -8.37 43.85
C GLN A 493 13.80 -7.37 44.89
N VAL A 494 13.63 -6.06 44.66
CA VAL A 494 14.01 -5.01 45.63
C VAL A 494 13.18 -5.11 46.91
N GLN A 495 11.87 -5.35 46.80
CA GLN A 495 11.00 -5.54 47.97
C GLN A 495 11.34 -6.82 48.74
N GLN A 496 11.66 -7.92 48.05
CA GLN A 496 12.06 -9.18 48.68
C GLN A 496 13.43 -9.06 49.35
N ALA A 497 14.41 -8.41 48.72
CA ALA A 497 15.71 -8.12 49.32
C ALA A 497 15.57 -7.23 50.57
N ALA A 498 14.73 -6.19 50.51
CA ALA A 498 14.43 -5.33 51.66
C ALA A 498 13.76 -6.12 52.81
N THR A 499 12.88 -7.06 52.48
CA THR A 499 12.21 -7.93 53.47
C THR A 499 13.20 -8.92 54.10
N LEU A 500 14.08 -9.52 53.30
CA LEU A 500 15.21 -10.34 53.74
C LEU A 500 16.09 -9.59 54.73
N LEU A 501 16.51 -8.37 54.40
CA LEU A 501 17.33 -7.52 55.28
C LEU A 501 16.64 -7.18 56.59
N ARG A 502 15.32 -6.93 56.58
CA ARG A 502 14.53 -6.74 57.80
C ARG A 502 14.46 -8.00 58.66
N HIS A 503 14.46 -9.18 58.05
CA HIS A 503 14.54 -10.45 58.80
C HIS A 503 15.93 -10.67 59.40
N PHE A 504 16.99 -10.25 58.72
CA PHE A 504 18.35 -10.29 59.27
C PHE A 504 18.57 -9.28 60.40
N SER A 505 17.87 -8.15 60.42
CA SER A 505 18.10 -7.08 61.42
C SER A 505 17.66 -7.42 62.85
N ILE A 506 17.06 -8.59 63.08
CA ILE A 506 16.68 -9.06 64.42
C ILE A 506 17.69 -10.14 64.85
N GLY A 507 18.91 -9.72 65.21
CA GLY A 507 19.93 -10.59 65.83
C GLY A 507 21.28 -10.73 65.08
N THR A 508 21.85 -9.62 64.62
CA THR A 508 23.09 -9.56 63.81
C THR A 508 24.40 -9.65 64.61
N GLU A 509 24.49 -10.47 65.66
CA GLU A 509 25.76 -10.63 66.41
C GLU A 509 26.56 -11.88 66.01
N SER A 510 26.08 -12.69 65.05
CA SER A 510 26.82 -13.85 64.55
C SER A 510 27.52 -13.54 63.23
N ASP A 511 28.82 -13.80 63.16
CA ASP A 511 29.64 -13.74 61.93
C ASP A 511 29.01 -14.51 60.75
N ILE A 512 28.26 -15.57 61.06
CA ILE A 512 27.54 -16.39 60.09
C ILE A 512 26.42 -15.57 59.43
N TRP A 513 25.66 -14.80 60.19
CA TRP A 513 24.58 -13.95 59.67
C TRP A 513 25.13 -12.77 58.87
N GLN A 514 26.28 -12.22 59.29
CA GLN A 514 26.92 -11.11 58.59
C GLN A 514 27.49 -11.55 57.23
N GLY A 515 28.18 -12.70 57.18
CA GLY A 515 28.68 -13.26 55.92
C GLY A 515 27.56 -13.69 54.97
N LEU A 516 26.45 -14.19 55.52
CA LEU A 516 25.28 -14.59 54.75
C LEU A 516 24.58 -13.37 54.14
N ALA A 517 24.35 -12.32 54.93
CA ALA A 517 23.79 -11.05 54.46
C ALA A 517 24.66 -10.40 53.37
N GLN A 518 26.00 -10.37 53.54
CA GLN A 518 26.92 -9.82 52.55
C GLN A 518 26.84 -10.56 51.20
N ARG A 519 26.81 -11.90 51.22
CA ARG A 519 26.69 -12.71 49.99
C ARG A 519 25.33 -12.55 49.32
N THR A 520 24.23 -12.57 50.07
CA THR A 520 22.89 -12.36 49.50
C THR A 520 22.68 -10.95 48.97
N LEU A 521 23.36 -9.93 49.52
CA LEU A 521 23.31 -8.54 49.04
C LEU A 521 24.10 -8.31 47.75
N HIS A 522 25.16 -9.10 47.51
CA HIS A 522 25.97 -9.01 46.29
C HIS A 522 25.41 -9.84 45.13
N ASP A 523 24.39 -10.66 45.41
CA ASP A 523 23.84 -11.62 44.48
C ASP A 523 22.45 -11.17 44.00
N VAL A 524 22.39 -10.65 42.78
CA VAL A 524 21.13 -10.23 42.12
C VAL A 524 20.58 -11.36 41.24
N THR A 525 21.22 -12.54 41.24
CA THR A 525 20.80 -13.66 40.40
C THR A 525 19.81 -14.55 41.14
N TRP A 526 18.60 -14.60 40.59
CA TRP A 526 17.55 -15.50 41.05
C TRP A 526 17.60 -16.77 40.23
N LEU A 527 17.65 -17.92 40.90
CA LEU A 527 17.50 -19.20 40.20
C LEU A 527 16.05 -19.32 39.80
N SER A 528 15.77 -19.24 38.49
CA SER A 528 14.46 -19.64 37.96
C SER A 528 14.45 -21.17 37.90
N THR A 529 13.81 -21.81 38.86
CA THR A 529 13.71 -23.25 38.88
C THR A 529 12.69 -23.72 37.84
N GLN A 530 13.17 -24.40 36.79
CA GLN A 530 12.32 -25.21 35.91
C GLN A 530 12.46 -26.66 36.36
N ALA A 531 11.91 -26.97 37.54
CA ALA A 531 11.88 -28.36 38.00
C ALA A 531 10.96 -29.17 37.07
N THR A 532 11.53 -30.18 36.41
CA THR A 532 10.77 -31.19 35.63
C THR A 532 10.09 -32.23 36.51
N TRP A 533 10.40 -32.18 37.81
CA TRP A 533 9.87 -33.04 38.85
C TRP A 533 8.83 -32.28 39.67
N HIS A 534 7.93 -33.01 40.33
CA HIS A 534 6.93 -32.40 41.21
C HIS A 534 7.10 -33.02 42.59
N PRO A 535 7.22 -32.19 43.63
CA PRO A 535 7.51 -32.68 44.95
C PRO A 535 6.31 -33.37 45.58
N TRP A 536 6.60 -34.35 46.44
CA TRP A 536 5.58 -35.06 47.18
C TRP A 536 5.28 -34.32 48.47
N ARG A 537 4.02 -33.99 48.69
CA ARG A 537 3.59 -33.22 49.85
C ARG A 537 3.68 -34.07 51.11
N ILE A 538 4.41 -33.58 52.11
CA ILE A 538 4.43 -34.22 53.43
C ILE A 538 3.12 -33.90 54.15
N VAL A 539 2.46 -34.91 54.70
CA VAL A 539 1.34 -34.73 55.62
C VAL A 539 1.74 -35.15 57.04
N PRO A 540 0.98 -34.73 58.07
CA PRO A 540 1.30 -35.07 59.45
C PRO A 540 1.52 -36.57 59.61
N SER A 541 2.71 -36.94 60.08
CA SER A 541 3.09 -38.34 60.28
C SER A 541 2.39 -38.93 61.50
N TRP A 542 2.07 -40.22 61.45
CA TRP A 542 1.51 -40.97 62.58
C TRP A 542 2.68 -41.47 63.43
N SER A 543 3.39 -40.51 64.01
CA SER A 543 4.57 -40.75 64.83
C SER A 543 4.47 -40.03 66.16
N THR A 544 4.98 -40.68 67.21
CA THR A 544 5.19 -40.04 68.51
C THR A 544 6.41 -39.12 68.53
N ASN A 545 7.23 -39.17 67.47
CA ASN A 545 8.40 -38.32 67.32
C ASN A 545 7.99 -36.88 66.98
N LYS A 546 8.15 -35.97 67.93
CA LYS A 546 7.87 -34.53 67.76
C LYS A 546 8.65 -33.87 66.62
N ALA A 547 9.74 -34.45 66.13
CA ALA A 547 10.45 -33.94 64.96
C ALA A 547 9.72 -34.21 63.63
N LEU A 548 8.69 -35.07 63.64
CA LEU A 548 7.83 -35.37 62.50
C LEU A 548 6.49 -34.63 62.54
N GLU A 549 6.28 -33.78 63.55
CA GLU A 549 5.13 -32.89 63.58
C GLU A 549 5.26 -31.84 62.47
N VAL A 550 4.21 -31.77 61.65
CA VAL A 550 4.05 -30.76 60.61
C VAL A 550 3.09 -29.70 61.13
N GLN A 551 3.56 -28.47 61.24
CA GLN A 551 2.77 -27.29 61.61
C GLN A 551 2.56 -26.42 60.38
N VAL A 552 1.38 -25.80 60.29
CA VAL A 552 1.11 -24.76 59.29
C VAL A 552 1.92 -23.52 59.69
N ASP A 553 2.71 -23.02 58.76
CA ASP A 553 3.61 -21.90 59.00
C ASP A 553 3.60 -20.97 57.78
N ASP A 554 3.21 -19.71 58.01
CA ASP A 554 2.94 -18.72 56.96
C ASP A 554 4.16 -17.85 56.65
N ARG A 555 5.36 -18.31 57.02
CA ARG A 555 6.59 -17.56 56.79
C ARG A 555 6.96 -17.55 55.31
N SER A 556 7.70 -16.50 54.90
CA SER A 556 8.24 -16.42 53.55
C SER A 556 9.24 -17.54 53.28
N VAL A 557 9.34 -17.96 52.01
CA VAL A 557 10.29 -18.98 51.52
C VAL A 557 11.71 -18.74 52.02
N HIS A 558 12.11 -17.48 51.98
CA HIS A 558 13.42 -17.02 52.42
C HIS A 558 13.62 -17.14 53.94
N ALA A 559 12.62 -16.76 54.75
CA ALA A 559 12.70 -16.93 56.19
C ALA A 559 12.79 -18.42 56.58
N ALA A 560 12.02 -19.29 55.89
CA ALA A 560 12.08 -20.73 56.08
C ALA A 560 13.46 -21.30 55.70
N ALA A 561 14.04 -20.87 54.57
CA ALA A 561 15.39 -21.25 54.14
C ALA A 561 16.46 -20.89 55.17
N LEU A 562 16.39 -19.68 55.75
CA LEU A 562 17.34 -19.23 56.78
C LEU A 562 17.20 -20.03 58.08
N ASP A 563 15.97 -20.31 58.51
CA ASP A 563 15.73 -21.16 59.68
C ASP A 563 16.28 -22.58 59.47
N VAL A 564 16.06 -23.16 58.29
CA VAL A 564 16.62 -24.47 57.92
C VAL A 564 18.15 -24.45 57.98
N LEU A 565 18.79 -23.45 57.38
CA LEU A 565 20.24 -23.28 57.45
C LEU A 565 20.75 -23.18 58.89
N ALA A 566 20.09 -22.37 59.71
CA ALA A 566 20.47 -22.18 61.11
C ALA A 566 20.34 -23.50 61.91
N ILE A 567 19.24 -24.25 61.73
CA ILE A 567 19.01 -25.53 62.43
C ILE A 567 20.04 -26.57 62.00
N LEU A 568 20.34 -26.68 60.70
CA LEU A 568 21.27 -27.69 60.18
C LEU A 568 22.73 -27.38 60.55
N ARG A 569 23.13 -26.10 60.53
CA ARG A 569 24.49 -25.71 60.93
C ARG A 569 24.69 -25.72 62.45
N SER A 570 23.66 -25.36 63.21
CA SER A 570 23.70 -25.46 64.65
C SER A 570 23.49 -26.91 65.09
N ARG A 571 24.60 -27.65 65.25
CA ARG A 571 24.61 -29.02 65.77
C ARG A 571 24.00 -29.19 67.18
N SER A 572 23.72 -28.08 67.86
CA SER A 572 23.05 -28.04 69.17
C SER A 572 21.56 -27.67 69.12
N ALA A 573 21.05 -27.13 68.01
CA ALA A 573 19.64 -26.74 67.88
C ALA A 573 18.68 -27.96 67.88
N GLY A 574 17.48 -27.80 68.42
CA GLY A 574 16.45 -28.85 68.32
C GLY A 574 15.91 -28.99 66.90
N VAL A 575 15.72 -30.23 66.42
CA VAL A 575 15.16 -30.52 65.07
C VAL A 575 13.63 -30.54 65.03
N LYS A 576 12.95 -30.21 66.14
CA LYS A 576 11.48 -30.33 66.27
C LYS A 576 10.69 -29.63 65.17
N ASN A 577 11.14 -28.45 64.75
CA ASN A 577 10.45 -27.65 63.74
C ASN A 577 11.03 -27.85 62.33
N LEU A 578 12.08 -28.66 62.16
CA LEU A 578 12.82 -28.72 60.91
C LEU A 578 11.96 -29.23 59.76
N LEU A 579 11.16 -30.28 59.98
CA LEU A 579 10.29 -30.83 58.94
C LEU A 579 9.26 -29.79 58.47
N SER A 580 8.68 -29.03 59.41
CA SER A 580 7.75 -27.94 59.10
C SER A 580 8.42 -26.84 58.27
N ARG A 581 9.63 -26.41 58.65
CA ARG A 581 10.37 -25.37 57.89
C ARG A 581 10.79 -25.85 56.49
N LEU A 582 11.23 -27.11 56.38
CA LEU A 582 11.56 -27.72 55.09
C LEU A 582 10.33 -27.82 54.18
N GLN A 583 9.15 -28.10 54.74
CA GLN A 583 7.90 -28.14 54.00
C GLN A 583 7.44 -26.75 53.53
N VAL A 584 7.56 -25.72 54.36
CA VAL A 584 7.27 -24.33 53.94
C VAL A 584 8.20 -23.91 52.82
N LEU A 585 9.50 -24.23 52.93
CA LEU A 585 10.47 -23.99 51.87
C LEU A 585 10.10 -24.71 50.58
N GLN A 586 9.72 -25.99 50.67
CA GLN A 586 9.27 -26.78 49.52
C GLN A 586 8.02 -26.18 48.86
N ASN A 587 6.97 -25.90 49.62
CA ASN A 587 5.74 -25.30 49.10
C ASN A 587 6.02 -23.92 48.47
N GLY A 588 6.85 -23.13 49.14
CA GLY A 588 7.29 -21.83 48.66
C GLY A 588 8.00 -21.87 47.31
N LEU A 589 8.84 -22.88 47.09
CA LEU A 589 9.54 -23.11 45.82
C LEU A 589 8.60 -23.54 44.69
N ILE A 590 7.50 -24.25 45.02
CA ILE A 590 6.46 -24.61 44.05
C ILE A 590 5.70 -23.36 43.59
N ASP A 591 5.30 -22.50 44.53
CA ASP A 591 4.46 -21.33 44.25
C ASP A 591 5.27 -20.13 43.72
N SER A 592 6.56 -20.05 44.07
CA SER A 592 7.50 -19.01 43.64
C SER A 592 8.88 -19.61 43.42
N PRO A 593 9.26 -19.92 42.16
CA PRO A 593 10.51 -20.63 41.84
C PRO A 593 11.79 -19.83 42.15
N ALA A 594 11.65 -18.55 42.50
CA ALA A 594 12.77 -17.66 42.72
C ALA A 594 13.23 -17.73 44.19
N VAL A 595 14.40 -18.34 44.40
CA VAL A 595 15.23 -18.18 45.61
C VAL A 595 16.57 -17.57 45.20
N VAL A 596 17.11 -16.72 46.08
CA VAL A 596 18.44 -16.10 45.90
C VAL A 596 19.49 -17.21 45.70
N SER A 597 20.27 -17.14 44.61
CA SER A 597 21.18 -18.23 44.20
C SER A 597 22.15 -18.63 45.31
N SER A 598 22.78 -17.65 45.95
CA SER A 598 23.68 -17.86 47.09
C SER A 598 23.00 -18.59 48.26
N LEU A 599 21.73 -18.30 48.55
CA LEU A 599 20.98 -18.99 49.60
C LEU A 599 20.74 -20.46 49.24
N ALA A 600 20.40 -20.74 47.99
CA ALA A 600 20.24 -22.10 47.49
C ALA A 600 21.56 -22.90 47.55
N GLU A 601 22.69 -22.29 47.16
CA GLU A 601 24.01 -22.94 47.24
C GLU A 601 24.42 -23.24 48.68
N MET A 602 24.17 -22.29 49.60
CA MET A 602 24.41 -22.50 51.03
C MET A 602 23.53 -23.62 51.59
N LEU A 603 22.26 -23.70 51.16
CA LEU A 603 21.35 -24.78 51.55
C LEU A 603 21.85 -26.13 51.07
N LEU A 604 22.26 -26.24 49.80
CA LEU A 604 22.78 -27.49 49.26
C LEU A 604 24.04 -27.95 50.02
N ALA A 605 24.96 -27.04 50.32
CA ALA A 605 26.14 -27.34 51.13
C ALA A 605 25.77 -27.81 52.54
N ALA A 606 24.86 -27.10 53.22
CA ALA A 606 24.36 -27.49 54.53
C ALA A 606 23.64 -28.85 54.51
N PHE A 607 22.92 -29.16 53.42
CA PHE A 607 22.26 -30.45 53.27
C PHE A 607 23.29 -31.59 53.20
N VAL A 608 24.34 -31.43 52.39
CA VAL A 608 25.41 -32.42 52.26
C VAL A 608 26.13 -32.64 53.59
N GLU A 609 26.45 -31.57 54.32
CA GLU A 609 27.10 -31.64 55.63
C GLU A 609 26.22 -32.31 56.69
N ALA A 610 24.91 -32.05 56.65
CA ALA A 610 23.97 -32.55 57.65
C ALA A 610 23.49 -33.98 57.40
N VAL A 611 23.81 -34.62 56.26
CA VAL A 611 23.36 -35.99 55.96
C VAL A 611 23.73 -36.98 57.10
N GLN A 612 24.90 -36.82 57.70
CA GLN A 612 25.40 -37.67 58.79
C GLN A 612 24.84 -37.30 60.18
N ASP A 613 24.01 -36.27 60.28
CA ASP A 613 23.45 -35.84 61.55
C ASP A 613 22.47 -36.91 62.07
N ALA A 614 22.78 -37.44 63.25
CA ALA A 614 22.00 -38.48 63.93
C ALA A 614 20.66 -37.95 64.46
N ARG A 615 20.49 -36.63 64.61
CA ARG A 615 19.23 -36.00 65.00
C ARG A 615 18.18 -36.11 63.89
N LEU A 616 18.61 -36.23 62.63
CA LEU A 616 17.72 -36.19 61.47
C LEU A 616 17.05 -37.54 61.23
N HIS A 617 15.72 -37.53 61.29
CA HIS A 617 14.88 -38.61 60.77
C HIS A 617 15.02 -38.77 59.24
N LEU A 618 14.70 -39.97 58.73
CA LEU A 618 14.66 -40.28 57.30
C LEU A 618 13.82 -39.27 56.49
N MET A 619 12.69 -38.84 57.06
CA MET A 619 11.79 -37.82 56.49
C MET A 619 12.49 -36.48 56.24
N HIS A 620 13.35 -36.00 57.15
CA HIS A 620 14.09 -34.76 56.93
C HIS A 620 15.02 -34.91 55.72
N ARG A 621 15.76 -36.02 55.65
CA ARG A 621 16.72 -36.29 54.57
C ARG A 621 16.03 -36.41 53.21
N LEU A 622 14.86 -37.06 53.18
CA LEU A 622 14.04 -37.10 51.98
C LEU A 622 13.66 -35.69 51.53
N VAL A 623 13.17 -34.86 52.44
CA VAL A 623 12.63 -33.54 52.07
C VAL A 623 13.75 -32.58 51.70
N MET A 624 14.91 -32.67 52.36
CA MET A 624 16.13 -31.99 51.93
C MET A 624 16.50 -32.37 50.48
N TRP A 625 16.40 -33.66 50.13
CA TRP A 625 16.63 -34.11 48.76
C TRP A 625 15.59 -33.57 47.78
N GLN A 626 14.31 -33.58 48.15
CA GLN A 626 13.23 -33.00 47.36
C GLN A 626 13.43 -31.50 47.12
N VAL A 627 13.72 -30.73 48.17
CA VAL A 627 14.01 -29.29 48.10
C VAL A 627 15.24 -29.01 47.24
N ALA A 628 16.29 -29.84 47.33
CA ALA A 628 17.46 -29.70 46.46
C ALA A 628 17.12 -29.93 44.98
N LEU A 629 16.25 -30.90 44.66
CA LEU A 629 15.77 -31.14 43.30
C LEU A 629 14.91 -29.99 42.75
N GLU A 630 14.21 -29.27 43.63
CA GLU A 630 13.50 -28.06 43.23
C GLU A 630 14.49 -26.93 42.89
N MET A 631 15.59 -26.78 43.64
CA MET A 631 16.53 -25.67 43.46
C MET A 631 17.60 -25.90 42.37
N PHE A 632 17.95 -27.14 42.07
CA PHE A 632 19.10 -27.47 41.22
C PHE A 632 18.79 -28.57 40.19
N PRO A 633 19.52 -28.61 39.05
CA PRO A 633 19.40 -29.70 38.08
C PRO A 633 19.59 -31.08 38.73
N VAL A 634 18.76 -32.05 38.33
CA VAL A 634 18.75 -33.41 38.88
C VAL A 634 20.14 -34.05 38.89
N ALA A 635 20.93 -33.85 37.83
CA ALA A 635 22.29 -34.37 37.73
C ALA A 635 23.22 -33.83 38.84
N GLN A 636 23.14 -32.53 39.13
CA GLN A 636 23.95 -31.89 40.16
C GLN A 636 23.56 -32.38 41.56
N VAL A 637 22.26 -32.48 41.83
CA VAL A 637 21.74 -32.97 43.12
C VAL A 637 22.12 -34.43 43.34
N GLN A 638 22.03 -35.27 42.30
CA GLN A 638 22.44 -36.66 42.37
C GLN A 638 23.94 -36.81 42.63
N GLU A 639 24.77 -36.01 41.95
CA GLU A 639 26.23 -36.01 42.14
C GLU A 639 26.65 -35.55 43.54
N THR A 640 25.98 -34.54 44.10
CA THR A 640 26.36 -33.95 45.39
C THR A 640 25.63 -34.61 46.55
N LEU A 641 24.36 -34.25 46.75
CA LEU A 641 23.54 -34.72 47.86
C LEU A 641 23.15 -36.20 47.72
N GLY A 642 22.88 -36.67 46.51
CA GLY A 642 22.55 -38.07 46.23
C GLY A 642 23.68 -39.01 46.67
N ARG A 643 24.91 -38.77 46.20
CA ARG A 643 26.08 -39.55 46.65
C ARG A 643 26.31 -39.48 48.15
N ALA A 644 26.16 -38.30 48.77
CA ALA A 644 26.32 -38.14 50.21
C ALA A 644 25.26 -38.97 50.98
N LEU A 645 24.00 -38.94 50.53
CA LEU A 645 22.92 -39.77 51.07
C LEU A 645 23.20 -41.26 50.87
N ASP A 646 23.68 -41.68 49.70
CA ASP A 646 24.02 -43.08 49.43
C ASP A 646 25.10 -43.64 50.36
N MET A 647 26.12 -42.83 50.67
CA MET A 647 27.20 -43.24 51.57
C MET A 647 26.74 -43.43 53.01
N VAL A 648 25.73 -42.67 53.46
CA VAL A 648 25.31 -42.61 54.87
C VAL A 648 24.06 -43.45 55.11
N ASP A 649 23.12 -43.37 54.19
CA ASP A 649 21.80 -43.99 54.29
C ASP A 649 21.18 -44.24 52.91
N GLY A 650 21.61 -45.33 52.26
CA GLY A 650 21.05 -45.76 50.97
C GLY A 650 19.55 -46.06 50.98
N ARG A 651 18.84 -45.96 52.13
CA ARG A 651 17.36 -45.97 52.17
C ARG A 651 16.76 -44.78 51.43
N VAL A 652 17.39 -43.61 51.49
CA VAL A 652 16.85 -42.40 50.85
C VAL A 652 16.94 -42.51 49.34
N ALA A 653 18.03 -43.04 48.79
CA ALA A 653 18.13 -43.28 47.35
C ALA A 653 17.18 -44.36 46.84
N ARG A 654 16.97 -45.43 47.63
CA ARG A 654 15.90 -46.41 47.35
C ARG A 654 14.52 -45.74 47.34
N LEU A 655 14.24 -44.87 48.32
CA LEU A 655 13.00 -44.12 48.39
C LEU A 655 12.80 -43.22 47.17
N ALA A 656 13.87 -42.52 46.77
CA ALA A 656 13.90 -41.67 45.60
C ALA A 656 13.62 -42.46 44.31
N GLY A 657 14.18 -43.66 44.17
CA GLY A 657 13.89 -44.58 43.07
C GLY A 657 12.41 -45.00 43.04
N VAL A 658 11.89 -45.46 44.18
CA VAL A 658 10.48 -45.86 44.34
C VAL A 658 9.54 -44.69 44.00
N ILE A 659 9.79 -43.50 44.52
CA ILE A 659 8.98 -42.32 44.23
C ILE A 659 8.97 -41.99 42.73
N ARG A 660 10.14 -42.05 42.07
CA ARG A 660 10.25 -41.81 40.62
C ARG A 660 9.56 -42.89 39.79
N GLY A 661 9.73 -44.17 40.14
CA GLY A 661 9.08 -45.30 39.47
C GLY A 661 7.56 -45.26 39.59
N TRP A 662 7.04 -44.79 40.72
CA TRP A 662 5.60 -44.61 40.93
C TRP A 662 5.02 -43.50 40.04
N ASP A 663 5.76 -42.41 39.86
CA ASP A 663 5.38 -41.30 38.98
C ASP A 663 5.47 -41.67 37.49
N SER A 664 6.44 -42.49 37.08
CA SER A 664 6.59 -42.96 35.69
C SER A 664 5.66 -44.13 35.32
N GLY A 665 4.98 -44.74 36.30
CA GLY A 665 4.17 -45.94 36.10
C GLY A 665 4.99 -47.21 35.85
N ASP A 666 6.30 -47.16 36.14
CA ASP A 666 7.20 -48.28 35.97
C ASP A 666 7.30 -49.06 37.29
N PHE A 667 6.44 -50.07 37.44
CA PHE A 667 6.30 -50.86 38.67
C PHE A 667 7.37 -51.96 38.82
N THR A 668 8.39 -51.96 37.96
CA THR A 668 9.46 -52.96 37.97
C THR A 668 10.34 -52.86 39.22
N GLU A 669 10.54 -51.65 39.77
CA GLU A 669 11.17 -51.44 41.10
C GLU A 669 10.19 -51.64 42.27
N PHE A 670 8.88 -51.55 42.02
CA PHE A 670 7.83 -51.73 43.03
C PHE A 670 7.67 -53.17 43.49
N SER A 671 7.96 -54.14 42.62
CA SER A 671 7.82 -55.58 42.89
C SER A 671 8.99 -56.13 43.72
N SER A 672 9.33 -55.43 44.81
CA SER A 672 10.45 -55.77 45.68
C SER A 672 9.96 -56.11 47.08
N ARG A 673 10.74 -56.89 47.84
CA ARG A 673 10.43 -57.27 49.23
C ARG A 673 10.13 -56.08 50.16
N ILE A 674 10.40 -54.85 49.76
CA ILE A 674 10.46 -53.66 50.59
C ILE A 674 9.24 -52.75 50.36
N CYS A 675 8.55 -52.86 49.23
CA CYS A 675 7.40 -52.03 48.86
C CYS A 675 6.18 -52.88 48.52
N VAL A 676 4.99 -52.37 48.78
CA VAL A 676 3.73 -53.00 48.36
C VAL A 676 2.74 -51.95 47.88
N ALA A 677 2.04 -52.24 46.79
CA ALA A 677 1.11 -51.33 46.15
C ALA A 677 -0.36 -51.74 46.36
N TYR A 678 -1.19 -50.75 46.64
CA TYR A 678 -2.65 -50.76 46.63
C TYR A 678 -3.15 -49.76 45.57
N PRO A 679 -4.43 -49.81 45.14
CA PRO A 679 -4.94 -48.94 44.08
C PRO A 679 -4.68 -47.44 44.31
N GLU A 680 -4.79 -46.97 45.56
CA GLU A 680 -4.68 -45.56 45.92
C GLU A 680 -3.45 -45.23 46.78
N MET A 681 -2.71 -46.25 47.22
CA MET A 681 -1.66 -46.12 48.21
C MET A 681 -0.52 -47.10 47.96
N ALA A 682 0.72 -46.69 48.15
CA ALA A 682 1.85 -47.58 48.29
C ALA A 682 2.40 -47.52 49.71
N LEU A 683 2.95 -48.64 50.17
CA LEU A 683 3.62 -48.73 51.46
C LEU A 683 5.03 -49.25 51.28
N LEU A 684 5.98 -48.59 51.91
CA LEU A 684 7.38 -48.98 51.94
C LEU A 684 7.83 -49.20 53.37
N GLY A 685 8.31 -50.41 53.65
CA GLY A 685 8.62 -50.84 55.00
C GLY A 685 10.08 -50.60 55.35
N PHE A 686 10.33 -50.22 56.60
CA PHE A 686 11.65 -49.99 57.16
C PHE A 686 11.83 -50.80 58.43
N ASN A 687 12.67 -51.83 58.37
CA ASN A 687 12.91 -52.72 59.51
C ASN A 687 14.04 -52.28 60.43
N ARG A 688 14.63 -51.10 60.20
CA ARG A 688 15.80 -50.63 60.95
C ARG A 688 15.70 -49.15 61.25
N ASN A 689 16.08 -48.84 62.49
CA ASN A 689 16.22 -47.54 63.15
C ASN A 689 15.96 -46.28 62.29
N PRO A 690 14.81 -45.61 62.46
CA PRO A 690 13.61 -46.07 63.18
C PRO A 690 12.82 -47.10 62.35
N PRO A 691 12.24 -48.14 63.00
CA PRO A 691 11.31 -49.04 62.34
C PRO A 691 9.98 -48.34 62.06
N GLY A 692 9.38 -48.62 60.91
CA GLY A 692 8.09 -48.07 60.54
C GLY A 692 7.79 -48.24 59.07
N VAL A 693 6.67 -47.67 58.64
CA VAL A 693 6.17 -47.74 57.27
C VAL A 693 6.03 -46.33 56.73
N MET A 694 6.51 -46.12 55.50
CA MET A 694 6.20 -44.91 54.74
C MET A 694 5.05 -45.18 53.79
N ALA A 695 4.01 -44.37 53.90
CA ALA A 695 2.84 -44.46 53.04
C ALA A 695 2.87 -43.33 51.99
N PHE A 696 2.43 -43.66 50.78
CA PHE A 696 2.37 -42.73 49.64
C PHE A 696 0.98 -42.81 49.02
N SER A 697 0.29 -41.68 48.86
CA SER A 697 -0.96 -41.60 48.11
C SER A 697 -0.70 -41.08 46.70
N ARG A 698 -1.03 -41.87 45.67
CA ARG A 698 -0.86 -41.45 44.27
C ARG A 698 -1.79 -40.29 43.91
N THR A 699 -3.06 -40.41 44.28
CA THR A 699 -4.09 -39.45 43.92
C THR A 699 -3.89 -38.09 44.54
N ARG A 700 -3.31 -38.04 45.75
CA ARG A 700 -3.05 -36.78 46.46
C ARG A 700 -1.58 -36.31 46.39
N ARG A 701 -0.67 -37.15 45.88
CA ARG A 701 0.79 -36.99 45.95
C ARG A 701 1.27 -36.66 47.36
N GLU A 702 0.69 -37.35 48.34
CA GLU A 702 0.98 -37.17 49.76
C GLU A 702 1.90 -38.29 50.25
N LEU A 703 2.81 -37.96 51.15
CA LEU A 703 3.67 -38.92 51.83
C LEU A 703 3.64 -38.68 53.34
N TRP A 704 3.63 -39.76 54.11
CA TRP A 704 3.74 -39.69 55.57
C TRP A 704 4.41 -40.92 56.16
N TRP A 705 4.97 -40.73 57.35
CA TRP A 705 5.55 -41.79 58.14
C TRP A 705 4.55 -42.35 59.13
N ILE A 706 4.57 -43.67 59.32
CA ILE A 706 3.75 -44.41 60.27
C ILE A 706 4.71 -45.19 61.16
N ASP A 707 4.71 -44.92 62.47
CA ASP A 707 5.52 -45.67 63.41
C ASP A 707 5.04 -47.14 63.47
N ASN A 708 5.95 -48.05 63.79
CA ASN A 708 5.65 -49.49 63.81
C ASN A 708 4.56 -49.90 64.82
N ASP A 709 4.37 -49.11 65.89
CA ASP A 709 3.30 -49.30 66.88
C ASP A 709 1.90 -49.00 66.32
N GLN A 710 1.82 -48.26 65.22
CA GLN A 710 0.59 -47.91 64.51
C GLN A 710 0.26 -48.88 63.37
N VAL A 711 1.08 -49.91 63.15
CA VAL A 711 0.85 -50.96 62.16
C VAL A 711 0.43 -52.23 62.89
N HIS A 712 -0.73 -52.77 62.52
CA HIS A 712 -1.25 -54.01 63.08
C HIS A 712 -1.59 -54.98 61.97
N GLN A 713 -1.17 -56.24 62.12
CA GLN A 713 -1.43 -57.29 61.15
C GLN A 713 -2.43 -58.31 61.71
N ASP A 714 -3.49 -58.57 60.94
CA ASP A 714 -4.40 -59.71 61.12
C ASP A 714 -4.16 -60.75 60.01
N VAL A 715 -4.89 -61.87 60.06
CA VAL A 715 -4.72 -62.99 59.11
C VAL A 715 -5.05 -62.60 57.67
N THR A 716 -6.04 -61.71 57.47
CA THR A 716 -6.57 -61.34 56.14
C THR A 716 -6.34 -59.89 55.77
N GLU A 717 -5.96 -59.05 56.71
CA GLU A 717 -5.83 -57.60 56.53
C GLU A 717 -4.71 -57.03 57.39
N MET A 718 -4.17 -55.90 56.94
CA MET A 718 -3.29 -55.04 57.72
C MET A 718 -4.04 -53.75 58.04
N LYS A 719 -3.98 -53.34 59.30
CA LYS A 719 -4.61 -52.14 59.83
C LYS A 719 -3.55 -51.10 60.12
N LEU A 720 -3.68 -49.94 59.51
CA LEU A 720 -2.88 -48.76 59.85
C LEU A 720 -3.72 -47.88 60.77
N MET A 721 -3.28 -47.71 62.01
CA MET A 721 -3.97 -46.98 63.06
C MET A 721 -3.48 -45.53 63.08
N PRO A 722 -4.30 -44.53 62.73
CA PRO A 722 -3.90 -43.14 62.89
C PRO A 722 -3.91 -42.74 64.38
N ILE A 723 -3.10 -41.72 64.72
CA ILE A 723 -3.13 -41.09 66.06
C ILE A 723 -4.54 -40.52 66.36
N SER A 724 -5.26 -40.07 65.33
CA SER A 724 -6.66 -39.67 65.40
C SER A 724 -7.40 -40.01 64.11
N GLY A 725 -8.57 -40.64 64.21
CA GLY A 725 -9.42 -40.99 63.07
C GLY A 725 -9.68 -42.49 62.94
N ASP A 726 -10.28 -42.89 61.83
CA ASP A 726 -10.60 -44.29 61.53
C ASP A 726 -9.38 -45.03 60.96
N ALA A 727 -9.24 -46.31 61.31
CA ALA A 727 -8.17 -47.17 60.81
C ALA A 727 -8.28 -47.38 59.29
N ILE A 728 -7.13 -47.44 58.62
CA ILE A 728 -7.07 -47.82 57.20
C ILE A 728 -6.89 -49.33 57.13
N HIS A 729 -7.87 -50.00 56.54
CA HIS A 729 -7.88 -51.44 56.33
C HIS A 729 -7.33 -51.78 54.95
N LEU A 730 -6.25 -52.56 54.91
CA LEU A 730 -5.55 -52.94 53.69
C LEU A 730 -5.57 -54.46 53.52
N PRO A 731 -6.18 -54.99 52.45
CA PRO A 731 -6.34 -56.42 52.28
C PRO A 731 -5.01 -57.13 51.96
N LEU A 732 -4.76 -58.27 52.58
CA LEU A 732 -3.63 -59.17 52.28
C LEU A 732 -4.08 -60.25 51.28
N ASP A 733 -4.62 -59.81 50.14
CA ASP A 733 -5.29 -60.63 49.11
C ASP A 733 -4.33 -61.35 48.14
N ASN A 734 -3.03 -61.06 48.20
CA ASN A 734 -2.03 -61.72 47.36
C ASN A 734 -0.75 -62.08 48.15
N GLU A 735 0.03 -63.01 47.60
CA GLU A 735 1.23 -63.56 48.25
C GLU A 735 2.30 -62.49 48.50
N GLU A 736 2.39 -61.49 47.63
CA GLU A 736 3.34 -60.37 47.76
C GLU A 736 3.02 -59.49 48.97
N ARG A 737 1.75 -59.07 49.11
CA ARG A 737 1.23 -58.30 50.25
C ARG A 737 1.40 -59.05 51.55
N LEU A 738 1.09 -60.35 51.56
CA LEU A 738 1.25 -61.19 52.75
C LEU A 738 2.72 -61.29 53.17
N LYS A 739 3.63 -61.57 52.22
CA LYS A 739 5.08 -61.65 52.51
C LYS A 739 5.65 -60.31 52.96
N TRP A 740 5.23 -59.22 52.34
CA TRP A 740 5.66 -57.88 52.71
C TRP A 740 5.22 -57.53 54.13
N ALA A 741 3.95 -57.78 54.47
CA ALA A 741 3.39 -57.51 55.80
C ALA A 741 4.10 -58.33 56.88
N LEU A 742 4.34 -59.63 56.66
CA LEU A 742 5.11 -60.47 57.58
C LEU A 742 6.55 -59.98 57.81
N THR A 743 7.08 -59.19 56.87
CA THR A 743 8.45 -58.66 56.96
C THR A 743 8.49 -57.29 57.61
N HIS A 744 7.44 -56.47 57.55
CA HIS A 744 7.46 -55.05 57.91
C HIS A 744 6.31 -54.58 58.83
N GLY A 745 5.37 -55.46 59.18
CA GLY A 745 4.20 -55.18 60.03
C GLY A 745 4.28 -55.82 61.42
#